data_AF-A0A8H7GHD5-F1
#
_entry.id   AF-A0A8H7GHD5-F1
#
_cell.length_a   1.000
_cell.length_b   1.000
_cell.length_c   1.000
_cell.angle_alpha   90.00
_cell.angle_beta   90.00
_cell.angle_gamma   90.00
#
_symmetry.space_group_name_H-M   'P 1'
#
loop_
_entity.id
_entity.type
_entity.pdbx_description
1 polymer ?
#
loop_
_entity_poly.entity_id
_entity_poly.type
_entity_poly.pdbx_seq_one_letter_code
_entity_poly.pdbx_strand_id
1 'polypeptide(L)'
;MSPPAPAQPVSQLPLLTFPPFPEIPAGKLCAFKDFKPKGIQVPIELDPENGIELDGLGIPTVELRVKHNTDESKTGKKRKKKTKRPVDGEPIKRLTWWEEWEEGEEFRLVHAGFGSDVPRVDRLIKASQDFADGRKWPPIITGVRTFWDQYRLYLGLLSQSPVFRKAPTSGQDQPDADISDDEDEHMQPMKKIPQVDADAIPEDEDGVAEIEELAEERLLVFLNDPEKSTRIFLTDYMREHGLIWAERHLIIAPRLLSFFFNYLLRNRILPESSHERGLRAALEVTALALKELPLTSKMGQMLPDTLSMGLRDVFGRMANETFLPNTQGILSGWDKCEDTEETEEEGGPRKKAKVDGDGEPEIKEGESAEEKNPVEEDFEAELKAANAKIIRTDDLDADALKQIVEDNIGMDVDVEVNPGDTIIDSGWGTAPTWGDTDEANSGWAPAAGGDVSNTAWDEDAGAEAAWADAWAPPVHSHLMSVLGPTALPLTHKTGIVEKSTRRIKAIHLPPPIAPSASSSQAAECEDSGAVEEELERRFARVVLEPWVGDRPEAGAPIIRTTSQGDVYPGSQLEGGGIVEGDIPPPEKKVHDPLKSEITLLVELSMVDIMGVGMGVLATWIQLVKQEGKDGGAGGKKKKKSKSSKVPKGYWYMEEALMSIPSFYTQEKLAE
;
A
#
# COMPACT_ATOMS: atom_id res chain seq x y z
N MET A 1 -101.33 -46.63 28.13
CA MET A 1 -100.89 -47.59 27.10
C MET A 1 -101.19 -46.99 25.75
N SER A 2 -100.15 -46.48 25.09
CA SER A 2 -100.20 -45.91 23.73
C SER A 2 -99.26 -46.70 22.83
N PRO A 3 -99.60 -46.91 21.55
CA PRO A 3 -98.88 -47.79 20.64
C PRO A 3 -97.53 -47.19 20.19
N PRO A 4 -96.55 -48.02 19.78
CA PRO A 4 -95.27 -47.54 19.28
C PRO A 4 -95.43 -46.89 17.90
N ALA A 5 -94.76 -45.75 17.72
CA ALA A 5 -94.70 -45.01 16.47
C ALA A 5 -93.92 -45.77 15.38
N PRO A 6 -94.29 -45.63 14.09
CA PRO A 6 -93.70 -46.39 12.99
C PRO A 6 -92.27 -45.96 12.68
N ALA A 7 -91.43 -46.94 12.35
CA ALA A 7 -90.05 -46.75 11.91
C ALA A 7 -90.00 -45.92 10.61
N GLN A 8 -89.16 -44.89 10.60
CA GLN A 8 -88.91 -44.07 9.41
C GLN A 8 -88.01 -44.80 8.39
N PRO A 9 -88.25 -44.61 7.08
CA PRO A 9 -87.48 -45.24 6.02
C PRO A 9 -86.06 -44.65 5.91
N VAL A 10 -85.09 -45.55 5.82
CA VAL A 10 -83.66 -45.27 5.59
C VAL A 10 -83.45 -44.94 4.11
N SER A 11 -83.75 -43.71 3.68
CA SER A 11 -83.29 -43.22 2.38
C SER A 11 -83.47 -41.70 2.25
N GLN A 12 -82.43 -40.93 2.55
CA GLN A 12 -82.09 -39.62 1.95
C GLN A 12 -80.97 -38.97 2.78
N LEU A 13 -79.75 -39.52 2.71
CA LEU A 13 -78.57 -38.72 3.03
C LEU A 13 -78.33 -37.78 1.85
N PRO A 14 -78.22 -36.46 2.05
CA PRO A 14 -77.91 -35.52 0.98
C PRO A 14 -76.55 -35.90 0.38
N LEU A 15 -76.52 -36.21 -0.91
CA LEU A 15 -75.27 -36.33 -1.65
C LEU A 15 -74.55 -34.98 -1.55
N LEU A 16 -73.44 -34.94 -0.81
CA LEU A 16 -72.47 -33.86 -0.86
C LEU A 16 -71.85 -33.83 -2.27
N THR A 17 -72.47 -33.10 -3.18
CA THR A 17 -71.85 -32.74 -4.46
C THR A 17 -70.90 -31.58 -4.22
N PHE A 18 -69.60 -31.82 -4.43
CA PHE A 18 -68.62 -30.74 -4.46
C PHE A 18 -69.03 -29.68 -5.50
N PRO A 19 -68.81 -28.38 -5.21
CA PRO A 19 -68.98 -27.35 -6.23
C PRO A 19 -68.09 -27.68 -7.45
N PRO A 20 -68.51 -27.32 -8.67
CA PRO A 20 -67.69 -27.53 -9.86
C PRO A 20 -66.33 -26.87 -9.66
N PHE A 21 -65.26 -27.57 -10.05
CA PHE A 21 -63.92 -26.99 -10.02
C PHE A 21 -63.89 -25.69 -10.83
N PRO A 22 -63.21 -24.63 -10.35
CA PRO A 22 -63.10 -23.38 -11.08
C PRO A 22 -62.42 -23.61 -12.45
N GLU A 23 -62.85 -22.86 -13.46
CA GLU A 23 -62.25 -22.93 -14.79
C GLU A 23 -60.77 -22.54 -14.74
N ILE A 24 -59.94 -23.28 -15.48
CA ILE A 24 -58.49 -23.06 -15.51
C ILE A 24 -58.23 -21.63 -16.01
N PRO A 25 -57.52 -20.78 -15.22
CA PRO A 25 -57.22 -19.42 -15.64
C PRO A 25 -56.48 -19.40 -16.97
N ALA A 26 -56.83 -18.46 -17.86
CA ALA A 26 -56.17 -18.31 -19.14
C ALA A 26 -54.70 -17.85 -18.96
N GLY A 27 -53.76 -18.79 -18.97
CA GLY A 27 -52.33 -18.53 -18.86
C GLY A 27 -51.49 -19.80 -19.02
N LYS A 28 -50.27 -19.66 -19.54
CA LYS A 28 -49.29 -20.76 -19.54
C LYS A 28 -48.73 -20.90 -18.13
N LEU A 29 -48.95 -22.05 -17.49
CA LEU A 29 -48.25 -22.43 -16.26
C LEU A 29 -46.75 -22.47 -16.56
N CYS A 30 -45.93 -21.81 -15.72
CA CYS A 30 -44.47 -21.94 -15.87
C CYS A 30 -44.06 -23.38 -15.52
N ALA A 31 -43.13 -23.96 -16.28
CA ALA A 31 -42.59 -25.26 -15.92
C ALA A 31 -41.81 -25.12 -14.61
N PHE A 32 -41.83 -26.17 -13.78
CA PHE A 32 -41.15 -26.14 -12.47
C PHE A 32 -39.65 -25.81 -12.57
N LYS A 33 -39.00 -26.10 -13.71
CA LYS A 33 -37.60 -25.74 -13.99
C LYS A 33 -37.37 -24.23 -14.11
N ASP A 34 -38.40 -23.50 -14.54
CA ASP A 34 -38.37 -22.05 -14.73
C ASP A 34 -38.92 -21.30 -13.50
N PHE A 35 -39.43 -22.04 -12.51
CA PHE A 35 -39.90 -21.47 -11.25
C PHE A 35 -38.70 -21.03 -10.40
N LYS A 36 -38.53 -19.71 -10.30
CA LYS A 36 -37.62 -19.13 -9.31
C LYS A 36 -38.39 -18.93 -8.01
N PRO A 37 -38.04 -19.61 -6.91
CA PRO A 37 -38.72 -19.40 -5.63
C PRO A 37 -38.48 -17.96 -5.18
N LYS A 38 -39.52 -17.13 -5.25
CA LYS A 38 -39.51 -15.81 -4.63
C LYS A 38 -40.13 -15.98 -3.25
N GLY A 39 -39.28 -15.98 -2.22
CA GLY A 39 -39.72 -16.13 -0.83
C GLY A 39 -40.60 -14.96 -0.39
N ILE A 40 -41.19 -15.09 0.79
CA ILE A 40 -41.92 -14.01 1.45
C ILE A 40 -40.93 -12.91 1.83
N GLN A 41 -41.27 -11.67 1.51
CA GLN A 41 -40.52 -10.48 1.90
C GLN A 41 -41.19 -9.87 3.13
N VAL A 42 -40.53 -9.92 4.28
CA VAL A 42 -40.93 -9.15 5.45
C VAL A 42 -40.15 -7.83 5.40
N PRO A 43 -40.79 -6.68 5.14
CA PRO A 43 -40.12 -5.39 5.16
C PRO A 43 -39.59 -5.15 6.58
N ILE A 44 -38.27 -5.10 6.74
CA ILE A 44 -37.61 -4.94 8.05
C ILE A 44 -37.82 -3.51 8.61
N GLU A 45 -38.25 -2.56 7.77
CA GLU A 45 -38.34 -1.13 8.10
C GLU A 45 -39.67 -0.68 8.72
N LEU A 46 -40.68 -1.55 8.86
CA LEU A 46 -41.95 -1.20 9.48
C LEU A 46 -42.06 -1.81 10.87
N ASP A 47 -42.52 -0.98 11.80
CA ASP A 47 -42.89 -1.31 13.18
C ASP A 47 -43.45 -2.75 13.25
N PRO A 48 -42.86 -3.68 14.04
CA PRO A 48 -43.21 -5.10 14.02
C PRO A 48 -44.69 -5.38 14.32
N GLU A 49 -45.45 -4.40 14.80
CA GLU A 49 -46.90 -4.50 15.01
C GLU A 49 -47.76 -4.14 13.78
N ASN A 50 -47.22 -3.43 12.78
CA ASN A 50 -47.99 -2.88 11.65
C ASN A 50 -47.45 -3.23 10.24
N GLY A 51 -46.33 -3.95 10.14
CA GLY A 51 -45.80 -4.39 8.84
C GLY A 51 -46.73 -5.41 8.16
N ILE A 52 -47.30 -5.06 7.00
CA ILE A 52 -48.02 -6.02 6.14
C ILE A 52 -46.97 -6.90 5.45
N GLU A 53 -46.97 -8.19 5.74
CA GLU A 53 -46.14 -9.18 5.08
C GLU A 53 -46.48 -9.24 3.58
N LEU A 54 -45.46 -9.18 2.71
CA LEU A 54 -45.63 -9.19 1.25
C LEU A 54 -45.03 -10.47 0.68
N ASP A 55 -45.68 -11.09 -0.30
CA ASP A 55 -45.12 -12.23 -1.02
C ASP A 55 -43.96 -11.80 -1.96
N GLY A 56 -43.31 -12.77 -2.60
CA GLY A 56 -42.21 -12.51 -3.54
C GLY A 56 -42.59 -11.72 -4.81
N LEU A 57 -43.86 -11.38 -4.99
CA LEU A 57 -44.41 -10.52 -6.04
C LEU A 57 -44.94 -9.19 -5.49
N GLY A 58 -44.77 -8.91 -4.20
CA GLY A 58 -45.24 -7.69 -3.54
C GLY A 58 -46.73 -7.72 -3.19
N ILE A 59 -47.36 -8.90 -3.16
CA ILE A 59 -48.78 -9.05 -2.83
C ILE A 59 -48.93 -9.23 -1.31
N PRO A 60 -49.79 -8.45 -0.62
CA PRO A 60 -50.09 -8.64 0.80
C PRO A 60 -50.51 -10.07 1.11
N THR A 61 -49.77 -10.74 1.99
CA THR A 61 -50.16 -12.05 2.50
C THR A 61 -51.24 -11.86 3.57
N VAL A 62 -52.16 -12.83 3.65
CA VAL A 62 -53.22 -12.85 4.65
C VAL A 62 -52.80 -13.83 5.74
N GLU A 63 -52.68 -13.36 6.98
CA GLU A 63 -52.37 -14.23 8.13
C GLU A 63 -53.49 -15.28 8.26
N LEU A 64 -53.11 -16.56 8.24
CA LEU A 64 -54.05 -17.65 8.48
C LEU A 64 -54.49 -17.59 9.95
N ARG A 65 -55.80 -17.72 10.20
CA ARG A 65 -56.37 -17.68 11.56
C ARG A 65 -55.82 -18.75 12.52
N VAL A 66 -55.26 -19.83 11.99
CA VAL A 66 -54.70 -20.93 12.76
C VAL A 66 -53.20 -20.91 12.56
N LYS A 67 -52.46 -20.48 13.59
CA LYS A 67 -51.00 -20.53 13.60
C LYS A 67 -50.56 -21.98 13.65
N HIS A 68 -49.88 -22.45 12.61
CA HIS A 68 -49.27 -23.78 12.62
C HIS A 68 -47.86 -23.70 13.20
N ASN A 69 -47.40 -24.73 13.91
CA ASN A 69 -46.02 -24.80 14.43
C ASN A 69 -44.94 -24.76 13.33
N THR A 70 -45.33 -24.78 12.04
CA THR A 70 -44.48 -24.60 10.88
C THR A 70 -44.39 -23.15 10.38
N ASP A 71 -45.26 -22.25 10.83
CA ASP A 71 -45.27 -20.81 10.43
C ASP A 71 -44.21 -19.99 11.15
N GLU A 72 -43.68 -20.45 12.29
CA GLU A 72 -42.50 -19.83 12.86
C GLU A 72 -41.34 -19.99 11.88
N SER A 73 -40.91 -18.86 11.30
CA SER A 73 -39.82 -18.87 10.33
C SER A 73 -38.60 -19.57 10.97
N LYS A 74 -38.16 -20.69 10.38
CA LYS A 74 -36.93 -21.38 10.82
C LYS A 74 -35.69 -20.47 10.71
N THR A 75 -35.84 -19.32 10.05
CA THR A 75 -34.91 -18.19 9.95
C THR A 75 -34.76 -17.37 11.24
N GLY A 76 -35.67 -17.50 12.22
CA GLY A 76 -35.55 -16.86 13.55
C GLY A 76 -34.51 -17.53 14.47
N LYS A 77 -34.03 -18.74 14.13
CA LYS A 77 -32.80 -19.24 14.74
C LYS A 77 -31.68 -18.38 14.19
N LYS A 78 -31.08 -17.52 15.03
CA LYS A 78 -29.80 -16.83 14.77
C LYS A 78 -29.02 -17.68 13.79
N ARG A 79 -28.89 -17.24 12.53
CA ARG A 79 -28.12 -17.97 11.51
C ARG A 79 -26.73 -18.11 12.11
N LYS A 80 -26.45 -19.21 12.83
CA LYS A 80 -25.09 -19.65 13.11
C LYS A 80 -24.50 -19.71 11.71
N LYS A 81 -23.62 -18.75 11.38
CA LYS A 81 -22.92 -18.67 10.10
C LYS A 81 -22.46 -20.12 9.88
N LYS A 82 -23.11 -20.83 8.94
CA LYS A 82 -22.72 -22.20 8.63
C LYS A 82 -21.37 -22.00 7.99
N THR A 83 -20.31 -22.02 8.81
CA THR A 83 -18.94 -22.16 8.34
C THR A 83 -19.04 -23.34 7.39
N LYS A 84 -18.89 -23.07 6.09
CA LYS A 84 -18.92 -24.12 5.08
C LYS A 84 -17.84 -25.08 5.54
N ARG A 85 -18.24 -26.24 6.07
CA ARG A 85 -17.27 -27.28 6.39
C ARG A 85 -16.58 -27.54 5.05
N PRO A 86 -15.25 -27.39 4.98
CA PRO A 86 -14.54 -27.65 3.73
C PRO A 86 -14.95 -29.04 3.26
N VAL A 87 -15.24 -29.15 1.96
CA VAL A 87 -15.36 -30.46 1.32
C VAL A 87 -13.99 -31.11 1.49
N ASP A 88 -13.95 -32.34 2.02
CA ASP A 88 -12.74 -33.02 2.46
C ASP A 88 -11.60 -32.89 1.43
N GLY A 89 -10.54 -32.14 1.80
CA GLY A 89 -9.26 -32.11 1.09
C GLY A 89 -8.71 -30.74 0.64
N GLU A 90 -9.50 -29.67 0.57
CA GLU A 90 -8.96 -28.34 0.21
C GLU A 90 -8.59 -27.51 1.46
N PRO A 91 -7.40 -26.87 1.46
CA PRO A 91 -7.01 -25.97 2.55
C PRO A 91 -8.04 -24.84 2.66
N ILE A 92 -8.51 -24.57 3.88
CA ILE A 92 -9.44 -23.47 4.14
C ILE A 92 -8.72 -22.17 3.82
N LYS A 93 -9.01 -21.59 2.65
CA LYS A 93 -8.56 -20.23 2.32
C LYS A 93 -9.17 -19.29 3.35
N ARG A 94 -8.34 -18.74 4.24
CA ARG A 94 -8.76 -17.67 5.15
C ARG A 94 -9.21 -16.50 4.27
N LEU A 95 -10.46 -16.08 4.45
CA LEU A 95 -10.98 -14.90 3.76
C LEU A 95 -10.13 -13.71 4.22
N THR A 96 -9.75 -12.90 3.25
CA THR A 96 -9.09 -11.63 3.55
C THR A 96 -10.07 -10.69 4.25
N TRP A 97 -9.57 -9.73 5.03
CA TRP A 97 -10.43 -8.88 5.86
C TRP A 97 -11.49 -8.11 5.05
N TRP A 98 -11.16 -7.73 3.81
CA TRP A 98 -12.09 -7.02 2.94
C TRP A 98 -13.17 -7.94 2.37
N GLU A 99 -12.86 -9.20 2.06
CA GLU A 99 -13.87 -10.18 1.64
C GLU A 99 -14.84 -10.47 2.79
N GLU A 100 -14.33 -10.58 4.03
CA GLU A 100 -15.18 -10.72 5.21
C GLU A 100 -16.11 -9.53 5.41
N TRP A 101 -15.64 -8.31 5.10
CA TRP A 101 -16.46 -7.11 5.17
C TRP A 101 -17.50 -7.08 4.05
N GLU A 102 -17.12 -7.39 2.80
CA GLU A 102 -18.02 -7.44 1.65
C GLU A 102 -19.24 -8.36 1.88
N GLU A 103 -19.05 -9.54 2.49
CA GLU A 103 -20.13 -10.51 2.74
C GLU A 103 -21.29 -10.00 3.62
N GLY A 104 -21.07 -8.95 4.40
CA GLY A 104 -22.09 -8.39 5.31
C GLY A 104 -22.39 -6.93 5.07
N GLU A 105 -21.67 -6.29 4.15
CA GLU A 105 -21.70 -4.84 3.99
C GLU A 105 -23.08 -4.36 3.57
N GLU A 106 -23.78 -5.05 2.67
CA GLU A 106 -25.12 -4.68 2.19
C GLU A 106 -26.19 -4.62 3.30
N PHE A 107 -26.01 -5.36 4.39
CA PHE A 107 -26.98 -5.44 5.50
C PHE A 107 -26.69 -4.48 6.66
N ARG A 108 -25.56 -3.77 6.62
CA ARG A 108 -25.20 -2.82 7.69
C ARG A 108 -26.04 -1.56 7.54
N LEU A 109 -27.02 -1.44 8.42
CA LEU A 109 -27.82 -0.24 8.65
C LEU A 109 -27.35 0.44 9.93
N VAL A 110 -27.51 1.76 9.98
CA VAL A 110 -27.21 2.56 11.18
C VAL A 110 -28.09 2.12 12.35
N HIS A 111 -27.50 2.00 13.53
CA HIS A 111 -28.24 1.68 14.76
C HIS A 111 -29.21 2.78 15.22
N ALA A 112 -29.04 4.03 14.77
CA ALA A 112 -29.89 5.17 15.14
C ALA A 112 -30.04 6.12 13.95
N GLY A 113 -31.28 6.36 13.50
CA GLY A 113 -31.56 7.23 12.35
C GLY A 113 -30.86 8.58 12.44
N PHE A 114 -30.16 8.97 11.36
CA PHE A 114 -29.60 10.31 11.19
C PHE A 114 -30.70 11.23 10.69
N GLY A 115 -31.46 11.81 11.63
CA GLY A 115 -32.47 12.80 11.30
C GLY A 115 -31.86 14.00 10.57
N SER A 116 -32.63 14.62 9.68
CA SER A 116 -32.21 15.82 8.95
C SER A 116 -32.10 17.06 9.83
N ASP A 117 -32.53 16.95 11.08
CA ASP A 117 -32.42 17.96 12.15
C ASP A 117 -31.03 18.03 12.76
N VAL A 118 -30.21 16.97 12.63
CA VAL A 118 -28.84 16.93 13.14
C VAL A 118 -27.89 17.64 12.14
N PRO A 119 -27.02 18.55 12.60
CA PRO A 119 -26.01 19.20 11.76
C PRO A 119 -25.19 18.19 10.94
N ARG A 120 -24.83 18.57 9.71
CA ARG A 120 -24.08 17.69 8.79
C ARG A 120 -22.73 17.22 9.36
N VAL A 121 -22.08 18.07 10.14
CA VAL A 121 -20.82 17.79 10.85
C VAL A 121 -21.03 16.66 11.86
N ASP A 122 -21.97 16.83 12.78
CA ASP A 122 -22.31 15.83 13.80
C ASP A 122 -22.76 14.49 13.19
N ARG A 123 -23.53 14.55 12.09
CA ARG A 123 -23.92 13.34 11.35
C ARG A 123 -22.70 12.58 10.84
N LEU A 124 -21.70 13.28 10.31
CA LEU A 124 -20.47 12.65 9.81
C LEU A 124 -19.61 12.11 10.95
N ILE A 125 -19.46 12.84 12.06
CA ILE A 125 -18.75 12.39 13.27
C ILE A 125 -19.37 11.09 13.79
N LYS A 126 -20.69 11.09 14.03
CA LYS A 126 -21.42 9.92 14.53
C LYS A 126 -21.40 8.77 13.51
N ALA A 127 -21.48 9.05 12.21
CA ALA A 127 -21.35 8.02 11.18
C ALA A 127 -19.96 7.39 11.15
N SER A 128 -18.89 8.17 11.41
CA SER A 128 -17.53 7.64 11.49
C SER A 128 -17.32 6.73 12.71
N GLN A 129 -17.96 7.07 13.84
CA GLN A 129 -17.96 6.23 15.05
C GLN A 129 -18.75 4.94 14.83
N ASP A 130 -19.99 5.03 14.32
CA ASP A 130 -20.80 3.84 14.00
C ASP A 130 -20.14 2.96 12.93
N PHE A 131 -19.42 3.57 11.97
CA PHE A 131 -18.61 2.82 11.01
C PHE A 131 -17.54 1.98 11.70
N ALA A 132 -16.87 2.53 12.72
CA ALA A 132 -15.84 1.84 13.47
C ALA A 132 -16.39 0.80 14.44
N ASP A 133 -17.45 1.13 15.17
CA ASP A 133 -18.02 0.25 16.20
C ASP A 133 -18.82 -0.90 15.60
N GLY A 134 -19.44 -0.69 14.44
CA GLY A 134 -20.21 -1.72 13.75
C GLY A 134 -19.36 -2.84 13.18
N ARG A 135 -18.02 -2.71 13.11
CA ARG A 135 -17.12 -3.64 12.40
C ARG A 135 -16.20 -4.42 13.33
N LYS A 136 -15.99 -5.69 12.99
CA LYS A 136 -14.84 -6.45 13.51
C LYS A 136 -13.62 -5.98 12.71
N TRP A 137 -12.74 -5.25 13.39
CA TRP A 137 -11.47 -4.84 12.81
C TRP A 137 -10.53 -6.04 12.65
N PRO A 138 -9.74 -6.09 11.56
CA PRO A 138 -8.69 -7.09 11.44
C PRO A 138 -7.62 -6.88 12.52
N PRO A 139 -6.75 -7.89 12.76
CA PRO A 139 -5.68 -7.80 13.75
C PRO A 139 -4.79 -6.56 13.52
N ILE A 140 -4.25 -6.00 14.61
CA ILE A 140 -3.47 -4.74 14.59
C ILE A 140 -2.30 -4.80 13.60
N ILE A 141 -1.68 -5.97 13.42
CA ILE A 141 -0.57 -6.20 12.47
C ILE A 141 -0.94 -5.85 11.02
N THR A 142 -2.22 -5.92 10.66
CA THR A 142 -2.69 -5.52 9.33
C THR A 142 -2.61 -4.01 9.11
N GLY A 143 -2.55 -3.20 10.16
CA GLY A 143 -2.48 -1.73 10.09
C GLY A 143 -3.77 -1.03 9.67
N VAL A 144 -4.87 -1.76 9.41
CA VAL A 144 -6.12 -1.18 8.89
C VAL A 144 -6.74 -0.19 9.88
N ARG A 145 -6.70 -0.50 11.19
CA ARG A 145 -7.20 0.42 12.23
C ARG A 145 -6.34 1.67 12.36
N THR A 146 -5.01 1.51 12.36
CA THR A 146 -4.09 2.65 12.35
C THR A 146 -4.34 3.56 11.15
N PHE A 147 -4.56 2.98 9.97
CA PHE A 147 -4.86 3.75 8.77
C PHE A 147 -6.21 4.49 8.86
N TRP A 148 -7.23 3.86 9.45
CA TRP A 148 -8.50 4.52 9.75
C TRP A 148 -8.33 5.74 10.64
N ASP A 149 -7.53 5.60 11.70
CA ASP A 149 -7.30 6.69 12.65
C ASP A 149 -6.50 7.83 11.97
N GLN A 150 -5.54 7.53 11.09
CA GLN A 150 -4.85 8.53 10.24
C GLN A 150 -5.82 9.28 9.33
N TYR A 151 -6.76 8.59 8.70
CA TYR A 151 -7.78 9.24 7.88
C TYR A 151 -8.71 10.12 8.71
N ARG A 152 -9.07 9.69 9.92
CA ARG A 152 -9.88 10.49 10.84
C ARG A 152 -9.15 11.74 11.31
N LEU A 153 -7.86 11.65 11.60
CA LEU A 153 -7.01 12.81 11.92
C LEU A 153 -6.97 13.82 10.76
N TYR A 154 -6.77 13.32 9.53
CA TYR A 154 -6.79 14.16 8.34
C TYR A 154 -8.14 14.88 8.15
N LEU A 155 -9.26 14.18 8.34
CA LEU A 155 -10.59 14.77 8.18
C LEU A 155 -11.01 15.71 9.34
N GLY A 156 -10.29 15.73 10.46
CA GLY A 156 -10.75 16.38 11.69
C GLY A 156 -11.85 15.61 12.44
N LEU A 157 -12.02 14.32 12.16
CA LEU A 157 -12.91 13.41 12.91
C LEU A 157 -12.29 12.88 14.20
N LEU A 158 -11.00 13.18 14.40
CA LEU A 158 -10.22 12.85 15.57
C LEU A 158 -9.23 14.01 15.79
N SER A 159 -9.25 14.63 16.97
CA SER A 159 -8.43 15.81 17.26
C SER A 159 -6.98 15.46 17.59
N GLN A 160 -6.74 14.29 18.18
CA GLN A 160 -5.41 13.86 18.61
C GLN A 160 -5.13 12.41 18.21
N SER A 161 -3.89 12.13 17.82
CA SER A 161 -3.46 10.75 17.56
C SER A 161 -3.58 9.95 18.84
N PRO A 162 -4.24 8.78 18.84
CA PRO A 162 -4.34 7.97 20.04
C PRO A 162 -2.93 7.51 20.39
N VAL A 163 -2.39 8.04 21.49
CA VAL A 163 -1.11 7.59 22.03
C VAL A 163 -1.33 6.18 22.57
N PHE A 164 -1.01 5.17 21.77
CA PHE A 164 -1.01 3.78 22.20
C PHE A 164 0.10 3.62 23.24
N ARG A 165 -0.23 3.89 24.50
CA ARG A 165 0.65 3.55 25.62
C ARG A 165 0.81 2.04 25.59
N LYS A 166 2.02 1.56 25.28
CA LYS A 166 2.37 0.14 25.44
C LYS A 166 1.94 -0.21 26.86
N ALA A 167 1.06 -1.21 26.98
CA ALA A 167 0.65 -1.70 28.30
C ALA A 167 1.95 -1.93 29.09
N PRO A 168 2.09 -1.35 30.29
CA PRO A 168 3.31 -1.50 31.05
C PRO A 168 3.54 -3.00 31.17
N THR A 169 4.60 -3.49 30.54
CA THR A 169 5.02 -4.88 30.69
C THR A 169 5.21 -5.04 32.17
N SER A 170 4.31 -5.78 32.82
CA SER A 170 4.33 -6.00 34.26
C SER A 170 5.56 -6.84 34.56
N GLY A 171 6.70 -6.19 34.66
CA GLY A 171 7.92 -6.73 35.22
C GLY A 171 7.61 -7.13 36.65
N GLN A 172 7.80 -8.42 36.93
CA GLN A 172 7.78 -8.99 38.26
C GLN A 172 8.92 -8.37 39.08
N ASP A 173 8.65 -7.24 39.75
CA ASP A 173 9.33 -6.91 41.00
C ASP A 173 8.39 -7.31 42.14
N GLN A 174 8.42 -8.59 42.50
CA GLN A 174 7.95 -9.04 43.80
C GLN A 174 9.03 -8.67 44.83
N PRO A 175 8.72 -7.88 45.88
CA PRO A 175 9.57 -7.88 47.06
C PRO A 175 9.42 -9.25 47.74
N ASP A 176 10.53 -9.97 47.85
CA ASP A 176 10.66 -11.13 48.74
C ASP A 176 10.20 -10.73 50.15
N ALA A 177 9.05 -11.25 50.55
CA ALA A 177 8.54 -11.15 51.90
C ALA A 177 8.22 -12.57 52.38
N ASP A 178 9.00 -12.95 53.39
CA ASP A 178 8.98 -14.21 54.10
C ASP A 178 7.59 -14.77 54.39
N ILE A 179 7.57 -16.10 54.29
CA ILE A 179 6.54 -17.03 54.72
C ILE A 179 6.07 -16.71 56.14
N SER A 180 4.77 -16.40 56.28
CA SER A 180 4.02 -16.64 57.50
C SER A 180 2.81 -17.50 57.17
N ASP A 181 2.96 -18.78 57.48
CA ASP A 181 1.93 -19.80 57.54
C ASP A 181 0.96 -19.47 58.69
N ASP A 182 -0.22 -18.93 58.38
CA ASP A 182 -1.37 -18.98 59.30
C ASP A 182 -2.71 -18.81 58.57
N GLU A 183 -3.72 -19.45 59.14
CA GLU A 183 -4.97 -19.94 58.53
C GLU A 183 -5.98 -18.89 58.02
N ASP A 184 -6.79 -19.36 57.05
CA ASP A 184 -8.22 -19.07 56.83
C ASP A 184 -8.75 -17.64 56.50
N GLU A 185 -9.71 -17.65 55.56
CA GLU A 185 -10.77 -16.66 55.27
C GLU A 185 -10.60 -15.55 54.18
N HIS A 186 -11.59 -15.61 53.27
CA HIS A 186 -12.24 -14.54 52.47
C HIS A 186 -11.63 -14.03 51.14
N MET A 187 -12.32 -14.41 50.05
CA MET A 187 -12.31 -13.75 48.74
C MET A 187 -12.50 -12.22 48.86
N GLN A 188 -11.48 -11.45 48.50
CA GLN A 188 -11.61 -10.01 48.25
C GLN A 188 -11.54 -9.70 46.73
N PRO A 189 -12.26 -8.64 46.28
CA PRO A 189 -12.37 -8.29 44.87
C PRO A 189 -11.08 -7.67 44.33
N MET A 190 -10.86 -7.85 43.03
CA MET A 190 -9.74 -7.34 42.23
C MET A 190 -9.21 -5.97 42.72
N LYS A 191 -7.92 -5.92 43.06
CA LYS A 191 -7.16 -4.69 43.29
C LYS A 191 -7.27 -3.78 42.06
N LYS A 192 -7.78 -2.57 42.27
CA LYS A 192 -7.74 -1.46 41.30
C LYS A 192 -6.28 -1.19 40.92
N ILE A 193 -6.01 -1.14 39.63
CA ILE A 193 -4.79 -0.60 39.03
C ILE A 193 -4.62 0.84 39.55
N PRO A 194 -3.42 1.27 40.01
CA PRO A 194 -3.19 2.66 40.39
C PRO A 194 -3.46 3.56 39.18
N GLN A 195 -4.46 4.46 39.29
CA GLN A 195 -4.54 5.62 38.41
C GLN A 195 -3.26 6.42 38.65
N VAL A 196 -2.34 6.38 37.69
CA VAL A 196 -1.26 7.36 37.63
C VAL A 196 -1.94 8.69 37.32
N ASP A 197 -1.81 9.65 38.23
CA ASP A 197 -2.42 10.97 38.15
C ASP A 197 -2.11 11.61 36.79
N ALA A 198 -3.14 11.68 35.94
CA ALA A 198 -3.09 12.33 34.63
C ALA A 198 -3.11 13.87 34.74
N ASP A 199 -3.13 14.40 35.96
CA ASP A 199 -3.34 15.81 36.28
C ASP A 199 -2.08 16.70 36.18
N ALA A 200 -0.99 16.21 35.58
CA ALA A 200 0.30 16.92 35.54
C ALA A 200 0.82 17.26 34.13
N ILE A 201 0.00 17.12 33.10
CA ILE A 201 0.25 17.84 31.84
C ILE A 201 -0.53 19.14 31.97
N PRO A 202 0.12 20.33 32.00
CA PRO A 202 -0.60 21.59 31.90
C PRO A 202 -1.37 21.57 30.58
N GLU A 203 -2.67 21.29 30.65
CA GLU A 203 -3.57 21.47 29.52
C GLU A 203 -3.72 22.98 29.36
N ASP A 204 -2.88 23.58 28.51
CA ASP A 204 -3.13 24.93 28.02
C ASP A 204 -4.48 24.89 27.28
N GLU A 205 -5.56 25.28 27.97
CA GLU A 205 -6.94 25.26 27.45
C GLU A 205 -7.03 25.95 26.08
N ASP A 206 -6.19 26.97 25.86
CA ASP A 206 -6.09 27.71 24.61
C ASP A 206 -5.63 26.82 23.42
N GLY A 207 -4.71 25.88 23.63
CA GLY A 207 -4.20 25.00 22.57
C GLY A 207 -5.20 23.92 22.14
N VAL A 208 -6.04 23.45 23.06
CA VAL A 208 -7.08 22.46 22.74
C VAL A 208 -8.16 23.08 21.86
N ALA A 209 -8.55 24.33 22.13
CA ALA A 209 -9.55 25.04 21.34
C ALA A 209 -9.08 25.28 19.89
N GLU A 210 -7.80 25.65 19.70
CA GLU A 210 -7.23 25.84 18.35
C GLU A 210 -7.19 24.53 17.54
N ILE A 211 -6.87 23.42 18.19
CA ILE A 211 -6.88 22.09 17.55
C ILE A 211 -8.30 21.69 17.13
N GLU A 212 -9.32 21.98 17.96
CA GLU A 212 -10.72 21.68 17.64
C GLU A 212 -11.23 22.55 16.48
N GLU A 213 -10.89 23.84 16.45
CA GLU A 213 -11.24 24.74 15.34
C GLU A 213 -10.63 24.26 14.01
N LEU A 214 -9.34 23.90 14.00
CA LEU A 214 -8.68 23.33 12.81
C LEU A 214 -9.32 22.00 12.37
N ALA A 215 -9.76 21.17 13.32
CA ALA A 215 -10.45 19.93 13.01
C ALA A 215 -11.82 20.20 12.34
N GLU A 216 -12.58 21.18 12.85
CA GLU A 216 -13.85 21.59 12.23
C GLU A 216 -13.62 22.17 10.82
N GLU A 217 -12.58 22.98 10.61
CA GLU A 217 -12.23 23.52 9.29
C GLU A 217 -11.92 22.42 8.27
N ARG A 218 -11.09 21.43 8.64
CA ARG A 218 -10.80 20.26 7.78
C ARG A 218 -12.06 19.50 7.42
N LEU A 219 -12.96 19.34 8.38
CA LEU A 219 -14.23 18.66 8.15
C LEU A 219 -15.13 19.46 7.19
N LEU A 220 -15.16 20.78 7.30
CA LEU A 220 -15.87 21.66 6.37
C LEU A 220 -15.27 21.61 4.97
N VAL A 221 -13.95 21.54 4.83
CA VAL A 221 -13.27 21.35 3.53
C VAL A 221 -13.72 20.04 2.89
N PHE A 222 -13.75 18.93 3.63
CA PHE A 222 -14.25 17.66 3.14
C PHE A 222 -15.74 17.71 2.78
N LEU A 223 -16.57 18.34 3.59
CA LEU A 223 -18.00 18.49 3.30
C LEU A 223 -18.24 19.35 2.05
N ASN A 224 -17.37 20.31 1.75
CA ASN A 224 -17.50 21.12 0.55
C ASN A 224 -17.06 20.37 -0.72
N ASP A 225 -15.97 19.60 -0.64
CA ASP A 225 -15.43 18.84 -1.78
C ASP A 225 -14.78 17.51 -1.32
N PRO A 226 -15.59 16.44 -1.13
CA PRO A 226 -15.07 15.17 -0.65
C PRO A 226 -14.19 14.47 -1.69
N GLU A 227 -14.38 14.76 -2.99
CA GLU A 227 -13.52 14.25 -4.07
C GLU A 227 -12.11 14.81 -3.92
N LYS A 228 -11.97 16.13 -3.78
CA LYS A 228 -10.68 16.80 -3.61
C LYS A 228 -9.97 16.38 -2.32
N SER A 229 -10.66 16.36 -1.18
CA SER A 229 -10.08 15.91 0.08
C SER A 229 -9.60 14.46 0.01
N THR A 230 -10.35 13.58 -0.66
CA THR A 230 -9.92 12.18 -0.86
C THR A 230 -8.65 12.10 -1.71
N ARG A 231 -8.54 12.92 -2.77
CA ARG A 231 -7.31 12.98 -3.57
C ARG A 231 -6.13 13.46 -2.75
N ILE A 232 -6.28 14.59 -2.03
CA ILE A 232 -5.22 15.16 -1.18
C ILE A 232 -4.76 14.12 -0.15
N PHE A 233 -5.69 13.48 0.55
CA PHE A 233 -5.36 12.45 1.53
C PHE A 233 -4.52 11.32 0.94
N LEU A 234 -5.00 10.73 -0.17
CA LEU A 234 -4.35 9.57 -0.80
C LEU A 234 -3.03 9.92 -1.49
N THR A 235 -2.67 11.21 -1.60
CA THR A 235 -1.49 11.63 -2.34
C THR A 235 -0.51 12.48 -1.56
N ASP A 236 -0.95 13.63 -1.06
CA ASP A 236 -0.09 14.61 -0.41
C ASP A 236 0.13 14.22 1.05
N TYR A 237 -0.97 14.06 1.79
CA TYR A 237 -0.95 13.67 3.20
C TYR A 237 -0.25 12.32 3.42
N MET A 238 -0.58 11.30 2.62
CA MET A 238 0.09 9.99 2.68
C MET A 238 1.58 10.07 2.38
N ARG A 239 2.03 11.02 1.56
CA ARG A 239 3.45 11.22 1.24
C ARG A 239 4.18 11.90 2.40
N GLU A 240 3.64 13.03 2.89
CA GLU A 240 4.21 13.79 4.00
C GLU A 240 4.36 12.96 5.28
N HIS A 241 3.37 12.10 5.56
CA HIS A 241 3.36 11.22 6.73
C HIS A 241 4.09 9.88 6.49
N GLY A 242 4.75 9.72 5.34
CA GLY A 242 5.51 8.51 4.99
C GLY A 242 4.65 7.25 4.82
N LEU A 243 3.33 7.37 4.74
CA LEU A 243 2.41 6.25 4.54
C LEU A 243 2.57 5.62 3.15
N ILE A 244 3.01 6.40 2.15
CA ILE A 244 3.20 5.96 0.77
C ILE A 244 4.35 4.94 0.59
N TRP A 245 5.26 4.84 1.58
CA TRP A 245 6.45 3.98 1.48
C TRP A 245 6.21 2.51 1.82
N ALA A 246 5.06 2.20 2.44
CA ALA A 246 4.68 0.82 2.72
C ALA A 246 3.64 0.33 1.71
N GLU A 247 3.99 -0.67 0.90
CA GLU A 247 3.11 -1.20 -0.17
C GLU A 247 1.73 -1.63 0.36
N ARG A 248 1.69 -2.22 1.57
CA ARG A 248 0.42 -2.58 2.24
C ARG A 248 -0.54 -1.40 2.38
N HIS A 249 -0.04 -0.19 2.67
CA HIS A 249 -0.89 0.99 2.85
C HIS A 249 -1.49 1.45 1.52
N LEU A 250 -0.79 1.25 0.40
CA LEU A 250 -1.26 1.61 -0.94
C LEU A 250 -2.49 0.79 -1.38
N ILE A 251 -2.68 -0.39 -0.78
CA ILE A 251 -3.82 -1.27 -1.02
C ILE A 251 -4.91 -1.03 0.04
N ILE A 252 -4.51 -0.96 1.32
CA ILE A 252 -5.44 -0.80 2.45
C ILE A 252 -6.19 0.54 2.37
N ALA A 253 -5.48 1.63 2.08
CA ALA A 253 -6.01 2.98 2.08
C ALA A 253 -7.24 3.16 1.18
N PRO A 254 -7.13 3.01 -0.16
CA PRO A 254 -8.27 3.19 -1.05
C PRO A 254 -9.41 2.20 -0.77
N ARG A 255 -9.07 0.98 -0.33
CA ARG A 255 -10.06 -0.05 -0.03
C ARG A 255 -10.86 0.26 1.23
N LEU A 256 -10.21 0.74 2.29
CA LEU A 256 -10.90 1.18 3.50
C LEU A 256 -11.81 2.37 3.23
N LEU A 257 -11.33 3.37 2.48
CA LEU A 257 -12.12 4.53 2.11
C LEU A 257 -13.33 4.18 1.25
N SER A 258 -13.19 3.21 0.34
CA SER A 258 -14.32 2.77 -0.47
C SER A 258 -15.43 2.13 0.37
N PHE A 259 -15.10 1.35 1.41
CA PHE A 259 -16.10 0.88 2.37
C PHE A 259 -16.77 2.03 3.12
N PHE A 260 -16.00 3.02 3.58
CA PHE A 260 -16.54 4.17 4.30
C PHE A 260 -17.49 5.01 3.44
N PHE A 261 -17.11 5.35 2.20
CA PHE A 261 -17.98 6.14 1.32
C PHE A 261 -19.24 5.37 0.89
N ASN A 262 -19.13 4.06 0.63
CA ASN A 262 -20.31 3.24 0.38
C ASN A 262 -21.23 3.18 1.60
N TYR A 263 -20.66 3.13 2.80
CA TYR A 263 -21.41 3.19 4.04
C TYR A 263 -22.14 4.54 4.21
N LEU A 264 -21.48 5.67 3.92
CA LEU A 264 -22.09 7.00 3.96
C LEU A 264 -23.26 7.13 2.96
N LEU A 265 -23.05 6.65 1.72
CA LEU A 265 -24.07 6.72 0.66
C LEU A 265 -25.28 5.82 0.95
N ARG A 266 -25.04 4.58 1.40
CA ARG A 266 -26.12 3.62 1.70
C ARG A 266 -27.03 4.13 2.80
N ASN A 267 -26.44 4.68 3.86
CA ASN A 267 -27.17 5.16 5.02
C ASN A 267 -27.66 6.61 4.88
N ARG A 268 -27.44 7.24 3.71
CA ARG A 268 -27.85 8.61 3.41
C ARG A 268 -27.46 9.61 4.50
N ILE A 269 -26.23 9.48 5.01
CA ILE A 269 -25.70 10.33 6.09
C ILE A 269 -25.75 11.81 5.68
N LEU A 270 -25.41 12.07 4.41
CA LEU A 270 -25.44 13.38 3.76
C LEU A 270 -26.42 13.30 2.57
N PRO A 271 -27.74 13.50 2.80
CA PRO A 271 -28.79 13.34 1.79
C PRO A 271 -28.81 14.46 0.75
N GLU A 272 -28.03 15.52 0.93
CA GLU A 272 -27.96 16.61 -0.03
C GLU A 272 -27.25 16.13 -1.31
N SER A 273 -27.86 16.41 -2.46
CA SER A 273 -27.39 15.90 -3.76
C SER A 273 -25.96 16.34 -4.12
N SER A 274 -25.51 17.49 -3.61
CA SER A 274 -24.12 17.96 -3.80
C SER A 274 -23.11 17.04 -3.11
N HIS A 275 -23.35 16.68 -1.85
CA HIS A 275 -22.50 15.77 -1.09
C HIS A 275 -22.55 14.36 -1.68
N GLU A 276 -23.75 13.88 -2.05
CA GLU A 276 -23.91 12.56 -2.65
C GLU A 276 -23.12 12.43 -3.97
N ARG A 277 -23.14 13.47 -4.81
CA ARG A 277 -22.34 13.53 -6.04
C ARG A 277 -20.84 13.51 -5.71
N GLY A 278 -20.41 14.31 -4.74
CA GLY A 278 -19.01 14.36 -4.31
C GLY A 278 -18.53 13.01 -3.77
N LEU A 279 -19.32 12.32 -2.94
CA LEU A 279 -18.99 11.00 -2.39
C LEU A 279 -18.87 9.93 -3.49
N ARG A 280 -19.70 9.98 -4.54
CA ARG A 280 -19.55 9.10 -5.70
C ARG A 280 -18.26 9.39 -6.48
N ALA A 281 -17.91 10.65 -6.66
CA ALA A 281 -16.65 11.01 -7.30
C ALA A 281 -15.44 10.59 -6.44
N ALA A 282 -15.52 10.71 -5.10
CA ALA A 282 -14.53 10.18 -4.17
C ALA A 282 -14.39 8.65 -4.29
N LEU A 283 -15.50 7.91 -4.48
CA LEU A 283 -15.44 6.48 -4.79
C LEU A 283 -14.69 6.18 -6.09
N GLU A 284 -14.92 6.95 -7.15
CA GLU A 284 -14.16 6.81 -8.40
C GLU A 284 -12.66 7.04 -8.18
N VAL A 285 -12.29 8.02 -7.35
CA VAL A 285 -10.89 8.26 -6.94
C VAL A 285 -10.33 7.05 -6.19
N THR A 286 -11.05 6.46 -5.22
CA THR A 286 -10.58 5.27 -4.51
C THR A 286 -10.39 4.07 -5.46
N ALA A 287 -11.23 3.94 -6.48
CA ALA A 287 -11.10 2.88 -7.49
C ALA A 287 -9.88 3.08 -8.40
N LEU A 288 -9.54 4.32 -8.74
CA LEU A 288 -8.30 4.66 -9.44
C LEU A 288 -7.08 4.42 -8.54
N ALA A 289 -7.13 4.88 -7.29
CA ALA A 289 -6.06 4.73 -6.32
C ALA A 289 -5.70 3.27 -6.03
N LEU A 290 -6.71 2.39 -5.92
CA LEU A 290 -6.49 0.95 -5.75
C LEU A 290 -5.70 0.32 -6.91
N LYS A 291 -5.81 0.91 -8.12
CA LYS A 291 -5.07 0.45 -9.31
C LYS A 291 -3.69 1.11 -9.40
N GLU A 292 -3.62 2.43 -9.26
CA GLU A 292 -2.42 3.20 -9.59
C GLU A 292 -1.41 3.32 -8.44
N LEU A 293 -1.85 3.37 -7.17
CA LEU A 293 -0.92 3.55 -6.05
C LEU A 293 0.10 2.40 -5.97
N PRO A 294 -0.28 1.11 -6.04
CA PRO A 294 0.71 0.03 -6.08
C PRO A 294 1.68 0.14 -7.27
N LEU A 295 1.20 0.62 -8.42
CA LEU A 295 2.04 0.85 -9.59
C LEU A 295 3.06 1.97 -9.35
N THR A 296 2.71 3.02 -8.61
CA THR A 296 3.70 4.07 -8.25
C THR A 296 4.86 3.50 -7.43
N SER A 297 4.59 2.62 -6.47
CA SER A 297 5.67 1.97 -5.70
C SER A 297 6.57 1.11 -6.58
N LYS A 298 5.98 0.30 -7.47
CA LYS A 298 6.73 -0.51 -8.43
C LYS A 298 7.54 0.35 -9.41
N MET A 299 6.98 1.46 -9.89
CA MET A 299 7.72 2.43 -10.72
C MET A 299 8.92 3.02 -9.97
N GLY A 300 8.74 3.40 -8.69
CA GLY A 300 9.83 3.93 -7.87
C GLY A 300 10.96 2.92 -7.60
N GLN A 301 10.65 1.63 -7.59
CA GLN A 301 11.64 0.56 -7.42
C GLN A 301 12.34 0.16 -8.73
N MET A 302 11.65 0.25 -9.87
CA MET A 302 12.17 -0.25 -11.15
C MET A 302 12.77 0.84 -12.05
N LEU A 303 12.57 2.13 -11.74
CA LEU A 303 13.13 3.24 -12.50
C LEU A 303 14.38 3.82 -11.81
N PRO A 304 15.41 4.23 -12.58
CA PRO A 304 15.56 4.09 -14.03
C PRO A 304 15.77 2.63 -14.49
N ASP A 305 15.31 2.30 -15.70
CA ASP A 305 15.42 0.94 -16.26
C ASP A 305 16.86 0.62 -16.75
N THR A 306 17.13 -0.65 -17.08
CA THR A 306 18.48 -1.12 -17.47
C THR A 306 18.98 -0.42 -18.73
N LEU A 307 18.10 -0.16 -19.69
CA LEU A 307 18.41 0.68 -20.85
C LEU A 307 18.90 2.07 -20.41
N SER A 308 18.14 2.78 -19.59
CA SER A 308 18.49 4.14 -19.19
C SER A 308 19.78 4.19 -18.36
N MET A 309 20.00 3.20 -17.48
CA MET A 309 21.27 3.03 -16.78
C MET A 309 22.43 2.81 -17.75
N GLY A 310 22.25 1.96 -18.76
CA GLY A 310 23.27 1.72 -19.79
C GLY A 310 23.57 2.94 -20.65
N LEU A 311 22.56 3.76 -20.96
CA LEU A 311 22.75 5.02 -21.68
C LEU A 311 23.51 6.04 -20.81
N ARG A 312 23.21 6.10 -19.51
CA ARG A 312 23.98 6.91 -18.55
C ARG A 312 25.44 6.48 -18.47
N ASP A 313 25.72 5.18 -18.42
CA ASP A 313 27.10 4.68 -18.35
C ASP A 313 27.91 5.06 -19.61
N VAL A 314 27.27 5.02 -20.77
CA VAL A 314 27.90 5.31 -22.06
C VAL A 314 28.11 6.79 -22.30
N PHE A 315 27.10 7.60 -22.01
CA PHE A 315 27.14 9.04 -22.28
C PHE A 315 27.68 9.86 -21.10
N GLY A 316 27.84 9.24 -19.94
CA GLY A 316 28.19 9.89 -18.69
C GLY A 316 26.97 10.46 -17.97
N ARG A 317 27.20 10.85 -16.71
CA ARG A 317 26.17 11.45 -15.88
C ARG A 317 25.92 12.91 -16.31
N MET A 318 24.70 13.23 -16.71
CA MET A 318 24.26 14.59 -17.06
C MET A 318 23.61 15.30 -15.88
N ALA A 319 23.15 14.52 -14.89
CA ALA A 319 22.65 15.03 -13.63
C ALA A 319 23.83 15.36 -12.69
N ASN A 320 24.20 16.63 -12.59
CA ASN A 320 25.20 17.09 -11.61
C ASN A 320 24.70 16.84 -10.19
N GLU A 321 25.61 16.36 -9.33
CA GLU A 321 25.43 15.99 -7.93
C GLU A 321 24.20 15.12 -7.66
N THR A 322 24.44 13.91 -7.14
CA THR A 322 23.36 13.10 -6.57
C THR A 322 22.55 14.03 -5.69
N PHE A 323 21.25 14.15 -5.94
CA PHE A 323 20.31 14.66 -4.96
C PHE A 323 20.41 13.68 -3.79
N LEU A 324 21.43 13.83 -2.96
CA LEU A 324 21.29 13.52 -1.56
C LEU A 324 20.21 14.52 -1.16
N PRO A 325 18.95 14.08 -0.91
CA PRO A 325 17.99 14.97 -0.29
C PRO A 325 18.76 15.62 0.84
N ASN A 326 18.74 16.95 0.93
CA ASN A 326 19.42 17.65 2.00
C ASN A 326 18.80 17.14 3.32
N THR A 327 19.30 16.04 3.84
CA THR A 327 18.78 15.33 5.01
C THR A 327 18.91 16.25 6.21
N GLN A 328 19.84 17.20 6.18
CA GLN A 328 19.95 18.29 7.12
C GLN A 328 18.71 19.20 7.15
N GLY A 329 17.93 19.33 6.07
CA GLY A 329 16.67 20.09 6.05
C GLY A 329 15.44 19.27 6.45
N ILE A 330 15.41 17.97 6.13
CA ILE A 330 14.27 17.09 6.44
C ILE A 330 14.35 16.54 7.87
N LEU A 331 15.55 16.17 8.36
CA LEU A 331 15.75 15.78 9.77
C LEU A 331 15.67 16.98 10.73
N SER A 332 16.14 18.17 10.32
CA SER A 332 15.98 19.37 11.17
C SER A 332 14.54 19.88 11.29
N GLY A 333 13.62 19.38 10.47
CA GLY A 333 12.18 19.59 10.63
C GLY A 333 11.52 18.62 11.62
N TRP A 334 12.19 17.51 11.96
CA TRP A 334 11.69 16.53 12.94
C TRP A 334 12.33 16.72 14.33
N ASP A 335 13.58 17.21 14.40
CA ASP A 335 14.26 17.53 15.66
C ASP A 335 13.91 18.93 16.23
N LYS A 336 13.09 19.74 15.54
CA LYS A 336 12.71 21.10 16.00
C LYS A 336 11.32 21.19 16.64
N CYS A 337 10.78 20.07 17.10
CA CYS A 337 9.69 20.04 18.08
C CYS A 337 10.20 19.86 19.53
N GLU A 338 11.50 20.08 19.78
CA GLU A 338 11.96 20.40 21.13
C GLU A 338 11.88 21.92 21.31
N ASP A 339 11.09 22.32 22.32
CA ASP A 339 10.87 23.70 22.73
C ASP A 339 12.19 24.46 22.78
N THR A 340 12.34 25.44 21.88
CA THR A 340 13.38 26.44 22.05
C THR A 340 12.83 27.42 23.06
N GLU A 341 13.03 27.14 24.35
CA GLU A 341 12.98 28.19 25.36
C GLU A 341 13.98 29.27 24.93
N GLU A 342 13.48 30.48 24.63
CA GLU A 342 14.29 31.68 24.45
C GLU A 342 15.07 31.95 25.75
N THR A 343 16.22 31.31 25.89
CA THR A 343 17.21 31.61 26.92
C THR A 343 18.30 32.46 26.29
N GLU A 344 18.29 33.74 26.64
CA GLU A 344 19.42 34.64 26.46
C GLU A 344 20.66 34.05 27.15
N GLU A 345 21.72 33.74 26.39
CA GLU A 345 23.03 33.44 26.99
C GLU A 345 24.13 34.39 26.50
N GLU A 346 24.59 35.22 27.44
CA GLU A 346 25.93 35.77 27.50
C GLU A 346 26.95 34.66 27.85
N GLY A 347 27.84 34.34 26.92
CA GLY A 347 29.29 34.27 27.16
C GLY A 347 29.92 33.03 27.83
N GLY A 348 30.85 32.39 27.09
CA GLY A 348 32.08 31.84 27.68
C GLY A 348 32.67 30.58 27.03
N PRO A 349 33.96 30.56 26.61
CA PRO A 349 34.56 29.42 25.91
C PRO A 349 35.31 28.46 26.87
N ARG A 350 35.23 27.15 26.62
CA ARG A 350 36.14 26.16 27.22
C ARG A 350 36.82 25.26 26.21
N LYS A 351 38.07 24.94 26.58
CA LYS A 351 39.19 24.43 25.80
C LYS A 351 39.12 22.91 25.57
N LYS A 352 39.56 22.46 24.38
CA LYS A 352 39.87 21.07 24.07
C LYS A 352 41.26 20.68 24.62
N ALA A 353 41.38 19.47 25.16
CA ALA A 353 42.65 18.83 25.44
C ALA A 353 42.76 17.54 24.61
N LYS A 354 43.97 17.33 24.09
CA LYS A 354 44.44 16.32 23.14
C LYS A 354 45.29 15.32 23.93
N VAL A 355 45.18 14.02 23.66
CA VAL A 355 46.21 13.03 24.07
C VAL A 355 46.34 11.96 22.97
N ASP A 356 47.59 11.75 22.58
CA ASP A 356 48.14 10.82 21.58
C ASP A 356 48.50 9.46 22.23
N GLY A 357 48.72 8.40 21.43
CA GLY A 357 49.76 7.40 21.76
C GLY A 357 49.45 5.89 21.67
N ASP A 358 49.61 5.32 20.48
CA ASP A 358 50.53 4.23 20.05
C ASP A 358 50.71 2.91 20.85
N GLY A 359 50.63 1.75 20.16
CA GLY A 359 51.46 0.56 20.45
C GLY A 359 50.88 -0.84 20.11
N GLU A 360 51.30 -1.44 18.99
CA GLU A 360 51.17 -2.89 18.68
C GLU A 360 52.31 -3.73 19.31
N PRO A 361 52.12 -5.04 19.57
CA PRO A 361 52.70 -6.06 18.67
C PRO A 361 51.98 -7.43 18.57
N GLU A 362 51.81 -7.90 17.33
CA GLU A 362 52.21 -9.18 16.71
C GLU A 362 52.06 -10.61 17.38
N ILE A 363 51.50 -11.53 16.54
CA ILE A 363 51.70 -13.00 16.30
C ILE A 363 50.99 -14.13 17.13
N LYS A 364 50.07 -14.92 16.53
CA LYS A 364 50.25 -16.25 15.85
C LYS A 364 48.95 -17.08 15.67
N GLU A 365 48.77 -17.61 14.46
CA GLU A 365 47.72 -18.52 14.00
C GLU A 365 47.75 -19.92 14.66
N GLY A 366 46.57 -20.53 14.80
CA GLY A 366 46.38 -21.96 15.09
C GLY A 366 44.96 -22.44 14.76
N GLU A 367 44.86 -23.41 13.83
CA GLU A 367 43.65 -24.09 13.34
C GLU A 367 42.85 -24.82 14.44
N SER A 368 41.51 -24.83 14.33
CA SER A 368 40.67 -25.87 14.97
C SER A 368 39.40 -26.17 14.17
N ALA A 369 39.08 -27.47 14.11
CA ALA A 369 38.06 -28.12 13.31
C ALA A 369 36.63 -28.01 13.89
N GLU A 370 35.63 -28.02 13.01
CA GLU A 370 34.19 -28.02 13.33
C GLU A 370 33.73 -29.35 13.97
N GLU A 371 33.16 -29.26 15.17
CA GLU A 371 32.34 -30.30 15.79
C GLU A 371 30.85 -30.04 15.51
N LYS A 372 30.16 -31.06 14.99
CA LYS A 372 28.73 -31.02 14.67
C LYS A 372 27.87 -31.20 15.92
N ASN A 373 26.76 -30.49 15.96
CA ASN A 373 25.86 -30.39 17.10
C ASN A 373 24.87 -31.58 17.13
N PRO A 374 24.84 -32.40 18.19
CA PRO A 374 24.04 -33.64 18.27
C PRO A 374 22.52 -33.43 18.28
N VAL A 375 22.05 -32.18 18.40
CA VAL A 375 20.62 -31.84 18.44
C VAL A 375 19.94 -32.01 17.07
N GLU A 376 20.68 -31.87 15.97
CA GLU A 376 20.12 -32.00 14.62
C GLU A 376 19.81 -33.46 14.25
N GLU A 377 20.58 -34.41 14.77
CA GLU A 377 20.38 -35.84 14.48
C GLU A 377 19.14 -36.41 15.17
N ASP A 378 18.85 -35.96 16.39
CA ASP A 378 17.66 -36.38 17.13
C ASP A 378 16.37 -35.83 16.50
N PHE A 379 16.41 -34.61 15.96
CA PHE A 379 15.28 -33.99 15.27
C PHE A 379 14.98 -34.62 13.89
N GLU A 380 16.02 -34.93 13.11
CA GLU A 380 15.83 -35.66 11.84
C GLU A 380 15.30 -37.09 12.06
N ALA A 381 15.67 -37.73 13.17
CA ALA A 381 15.17 -39.06 13.53
C ALA A 381 13.67 -39.07 13.87
N GLU A 382 13.18 -38.05 14.57
CA GLU A 382 11.76 -37.92 14.95
C GLU A 382 10.85 -37.67 13.74
N LEU A 383 11.28 -36.79 12.82
CA LEU A 383 10.55 -36.51 11.57
C LEU A 383 10.49 -37.72 10.65
N LYS A 384 11.57 -38.53 10.62
CA LYS A 384 11.61 -39.77 9.84
C LYS A 384 10.69 -40.85 10.41
N ALA A 385 10.51 -40.90 11.73
CA ALA A 385 9.55 -41.79 12.39
C ALA A 385 8.09 -41.42 12.07
N ALA A 386 7.80 -40.15 11.80
CA ALA A 386 6.48 -39.65 11.42
C ALA A 386 6.13 -39.83 9.92
N ASN A 387 6.97 -40.51 9.13
CA ASN A 387 6.88 -40.57 7.66
C ASN A 387 6.84 -39.18 6.99
N ALA A 388 7.37 -38.14 7.65
CA ALA A 388 7.53 -36.83 7.04
C ALA A 388 8.76 -36.86 6.13
N LYS A 389 8.56 -36.57 4.83
CA LYS A 389 9.67 -36.41 3.90
C LYS A 389 10.24 -35.00 4.06
N ILE A 390 11.37 -34.89 4.73
CA ILE A 390 12.15 -33.64 4.78
C ILE A 390 12.73 -33.42 3.38
N ILE A 391 12.35 -32.31 2.74
CA ILE A 391 12.96 -31.85 1.50
C ILE A 391 13.89 -30.72 1.90
N ARG A 392 15.20 -30.87 1.69
CA ARG A 392 16.15 -29.79 1.97
C ARG A 392 15.96 -28.70 0.92
N THR A 393 16.14 -27.46 1.34
CA THR A 393 16.01 -26.28 0.46
C THR A 393 16.90 -26.37 -0.77
N ASP A 394 18.03 -27.05 -0.65
CA ASP A 394 19.01 -27.26 -1.74
C ASP A 394 18.52 -28.26 -2.80
N ASP A 395 17.49 -29.05 -2.48
CA ASP A 395 16.91 -30.07 -3.38
C ASP A 395 15.69 -29.53 -4.17
N LEU A 396 15.28 -28.27 -3.94
CA LEU A 396 14.17 -27.63 -4.65
C LEU A 396 14.68 -26.88 -5.88
N ASP A 397 13.97 -27.00 -7.00
CA ASP A 397 14.26 -26.16 -8.17
C ASP A 397 13.83 -24.70 -7.92
N ALA A 398 14.46 -23.78 -8.65
CA ALA A 398 14.25 -22.34 -8.46
C ALA A 398 12.81 -21.89 -8.75
N ASP A 399 12.07 -22.60 -9.62
CA ASP A 399 10.68 -22.27 -9.94
C ASP A 399 9.74 -22.73 -8.82
N ALA A 400 10.02 -23.87 -8.18
CA ALA A 400 9.31 -24.35 -7.00
C ALA A 400 9.55 -23.43 -5.79
N LEU A 401 10.79 -22.96 -5.59
CA LEU A 401 11.12 -21.97 -4.56
C LEU A 401 10.39 -20.64 -4.80
N LYS A 402 10.37 -20.15 -6.05
CA LYS A 402 9.66 -18.92 -6.41
C LYS A 402 8.16 -19.05 -6.19
N GLN A 403 7.56 -20.18 -6.55
CA GLN A 403 6.13 -20.44 -6.33
C GLN A 403 5.77 -20.57 -4.85
N ILE A 404 6.62 -21.20 -4.03
CA ILE A 404 6.45 -21.26 -2.57
C ILE A 404 6.55 -19.86 -1.94
N VAL A 405 7.44 -19.00 -2.42
CA VAL A 405 7.56 -17.62 -1.95
C VAL A 405 6.35 -16.78 -2.37
N GLU A 406 5.90 -16.90 -3.63
CA GLU A 406 4.72 -16.19 -4.13
C GLU A 406 3.42 -16.65 -3.44
N ASP A 407 3.28 -17.93 -3.10
CA ASP A 407 2.10 -18.47 -2.40
C ASP A 407 2.10 -18.15 -0.89
N ASN A 408 3.26 -17.84 -0.28
CA ASN A 408 3.37 -17.55 1.16
C ASN A 408 3.49 -16.05 1.51
N ILE A 409 3.63 -15.15 0.53
CA ILE A 409 3.43 -13.71 0.74
C ILE A 409 1.93 -13.46 0.96
N GLY A 410 1.47 -13.69 2.20
CA GLY A 410 0.10 -13.45 2.65
C GLY A 410 -0.54 -14.50 3.57
N MET A 411 0.16 -15.59 3.92
CA MET A 411 -0.37 -16.62 4.83
C MET A 411 0.43 -16.69 6.14
N ASP A 412 0.03 -15.90 7.14
CA ASP A 412 0.43 -16.16 8.53
C ASP A 412 -0.33 -17.39 9.06
N VAL A 413 0.42 -18.42 9.44
CA VAL A 413 -0.09 -19.66 10.06
C VAL A 413 -0.26 -19.43 11.56
N ASP A 414 -1.48 -19.13 12.00
CA ASP A 414 -1.83 -19.26 13.43
C ASP A 414 -2.27 -20.70 13.72
N VAL A 415 -1.51 -21.38 14.58
CA VAL A 415 -1.92 -22.63 15.22
C VAL A 415 -2.91 -22.28 16.33
N GLU A 416 -4.20 -22.53 16.07
CA GLU A 416 -5.28 -22.31 17.04
C GLU A 416 -5.29 -23.48 18.04
N VAL A 417 -4.69 -23.30 19.22
CA VAL A 417 -4.72 -24.28 20.32
C VAL A 417 -6.02 -24.12 21.11
N ASN A 418 -6.80 -25.20 21.18
CA ASN A 418 -8.05 -25.28 21.95
C ASN A 418 -7.76 -25.19 23.47
N PRO A 419 -8.54 -24.44 24.26
CA PRO A 419 -8.30 -24.28 25.68
C PRO A 419 -8.94 -25.45 26.44
N GLY A 420 -8.17 -26.49 26.71
CA GLY A 420 -8.65 -27.61 27.50
C GLY A 420 -7.80 -28.86 27.41
N ASP A 421 -6.50 -28.75 27.70
CA ASP A 421 -5.78 -29.84 28.34
C ASP A 421 -4.52 -29.29 29.03
N THR A 422 -4.46 -29.54 30.34
CA THR A 422 -3.37 -29.17 31.24
C THR A 422 -2.21 -30.15 31.11
N ILE A 423 -1.04 -29.66 30.68
CA ILE A 423 0.27 -30.28 30.95
C ILE A 423 1.25 -29.17 31.38
N ILE A 424 1.81 -29.35 32.57
CA ILE A 424 2.81 -28.52 33.28
C ILE A 424 4.19 -28.93 32.73
N ASP A 425 4.82 -28.04 31.94
CA ASP A 425 5.98 -27.17 32.24
C ASP A 425 7.37 -27.84 32.23
N SER A 426 8.22 -27.36 31.31
CA SER A 426 9.70 -27.39 31.34
C SER A 426 10.28 -26.47 30.23
N GLY A 427 10.34 -25.17 30.55
CA GLY A 427 11.43 -24.19 30.36
C GLY A 427 12.34 -24.14 29.11
N TRP A 428 12.29 -22.99 28.42
CA TRP A 428 13.38 -22.19 27.79
C TRP A 428 12.82 -20.74 27.68
N GLY A 429 13.43 -19.63 28.09
CA GLY A 429 14.72 -19.33 28.69
C GLY A 429 14.67 -17.95 29.34
N THR A 430 15.58 -17.76 30.28
CA THR A 430 15.74 -16.64 31.21
C THR A 430 16.36 -15.39 30.56
N ALA A 431 15.78 -14.21 30.84
CA ALA A 431 16.49 -12.93 30.83
C ALA A 431 17.10 -12.68 32.23
N PRO A 432 18.27 -12.04 32.36
CA PRO A 432 18.93 -11.86 33.65
C PRO A 432 18.37 -10.63 34.41
N THR A 433 17.90 -10.86 35.62
CA THR A 433 17.56 -9.84 36.63
C THR A 433 18.79 -9.46 37.46
N TRP A 434 18.91 -8.17 37.76
CA TRP A 434 19.83 -7.57 38.72
C TRP A 434 19.16 -7.47 40.11
N GLY A 435 19.92 -7.68 41.20
CA GLY A 435 19.57 -7.31 42.59
C GLY A 435 19.70 -8.48 43.59
N ASP A 436 20.82 -8.67 44.30
CA ASP A 436 21.23 -8.08 45.61
C ASP A 436 20.56 -8.78 46.81
N THR A 437 21.23 -9.70 47.51
CA THR A 437 21.99 -9.52 48.78
C THR A 437 22.42 -10.96 49.22
N ASP A 438 23.35 -11.29 50.13
CA ASP A 438 23.87 -10.65 51.31
C ASP A 438 25.16 -11.36 51.82
N GLU A 439 25.76 -10.77 52.84
CA GLU A 439 27.10 -10.94 53.41
C GLU A 439 27.56 -12.31 53.96
N ALA A 440 28.89 -12.45 53.94
CA ALA A 440 29.79 -13.15 54.88
C ALA A 440 29.90 -14.69 54.84
N ASN A 441 31.09 -15.20 54.43
CA ASN A 441 32.11 -15.72 55.37
C ASN A 441 33.33 -16.34 54.63
N SER A 442 34.50 -15.73 54.84
CA SER A 442 35.90 -16.24 54.86
C SER A 442 36.37 -17.46 54.04
N GLY A 443 37.47 -17.29 53.27
CA GLY A 443 38.44 -18.40 53.06
C GLY A 443 39.41 -18.33 51.87
N TRP A 444 40.51 -17.56 52.02
CA TRP A 444 41.87 -17.79 51.47
C TRP A 444 42.10 -18.53 50.12
N ALA A 445 42.50 -17.76 49.10
CA ALA A 445 43.57 -18.04 48.11
C ALA A 445 43.26 -19.06 46.95
N PRO A 446 44.15 -19.22 45.94
CA PRO A 446 44.02 -18.59 44.62
C PRO A 446 44.08 -19.58 43.44
N ALA A 447 43.41 -19.33 42.30
CA ALA A 447 43.79 -19.87 40.98
C ALA A 447 42.81 -19.44 39.87
N ALA A 448 43.35 -19.22 38.67
CA ALA A 448 42.81 -19.50 37.33
C ALA A 448 41.27 -19.38 37.14
N GLY A 449 40.74 -18.48 36.34
CA GLY A 449 41.08 -18.19 34.94
C GLY A 449 39.81 -18.40 34.12
N GLY A 450 39.39 -17.38 33.35
CA GLY A 450 38.19 -17.43 32.52
C GLY A 450 37.61 -16.03 32.29
N ASP A 451 38.43 -15.13 31.74
CA ASP A 451 38.05 -13.77 31.42
C ASP A 451 37.30 -13.75 30.07
N VAL A 452 36.10 -13.19 30.08
CA VAL A 452 35.17 -13.16 28.94
C VAL A 452 35.52 -11.94 28.11
N SER A 453 36.34 -12.14 27.07
CA SER A 453 36.80 -11.07 26.19
C SER A 453 35.66 -10.54 25.29
N ASN A 454 35.48 -9.24 25.42
CA ASN A 454 34.58 -8.33 24.74
C ASN A 454 34.81 -8.30 23.20
N THR A 455 33.90 -8.87 22.42
CA THR A 455 33.87 -8.80 20.94
C THR A 455 33.20 -7.51 20.48
N ALA A 456 33.98 -6.43 20.32
CA ALA A 456 33.48 -5.13 19.87
C ALA A 456 34.38 -4.43 18.83
N TRP A 457 35.25 -5.17 18.13
CA TRP A 457 36.21 -4.57 17.17
C TRP A 457 36.42 -5.35 15.86
N ASP A 458 35.53 -6.28 15.50
CA ASP A 458 35.56 -6.97 14.19
C ASP A 458 34.74 -6.23 13.11
N GLU A 459 34.94 -4.91 12.97
CA GLU A 459 34.28 -4.08 11.94
C GLU A 459 35.15 -3.85 10.69
N ASP A 460 36.34 -4.47 10.57
CA ASP A 460 37.24 -4.26 9.42
C ASP A 460 37.06 -5.28 8.27
N ALA A 461 36.11 -6.22 8.40
CA ALA A 461 35.77 -7.16 7.32
C ALA A 461 35.15 -6.46 6.08
N GLY A 462 34.69 -5.21 6.22
CA GLY A 462 34.17 -4.41 5.11
C GLY A 462 35.26 -3.87 4.16
N ALA A 463 36.48 -3.67 4.65
CA ALA A 463 37.59 -3.17 3.83
C ALA A 463 38.12 -4.25 2.87
N GLU A 464 38.08 -5.53 3.27
CA GLU A 464 38.46 -6.64 2.41
C GLU A 464 37.45 -6.91 1.27
N ALA A 465 36.17 -6.60 1.45
CA ALA A 465 35.19 -6.68 0.37
C ALA A 465 35.41 -5.55 -0.67
N ALA A 466 35.81 -4.36 -0.22
CA ALA A 466 35.99 -3.21 -1.10
C ALA A 466 37.22 -3.31 -2.02
N TRP A 467 38.33 -3.93 -1.59
CA TRP A 467 39.51 -4.12 -2.47
C TRP A 467 39.34 -5.31 -3.43
N ALA A 468 38.58 -6.34 -3.06
CA ALA A 468 38.26 -7.45 -3.96
C ALA A 468 37.43 -6.97 -5.16
N ASP A 469 36.55 -5.98 -4.94
CA ASP A 469 35.73 -5.38 -5.99
C ASP A 469 36.56 -4.46 -6.92
N ALA A 470 37.66 -3.87 -6.44
CA ALA A 470 38.56 -3.05 -7.25
C ALA A 470 39.30 -3.83 -8.36
N TRP A 471 39.39 -5.16 -8.24
CA TRP A 471 39.95 -6.08 -9.24
C TRP A 471 38.91 -6.93 -9.95
N ALA A 472 37.62 -6.76 -9.63
CA ALA A 472 36.56 -7.38 -10.40
C ALA A 472 36.67 -6.93 -11.88
N PRO A 473 36.47 -7.82 -12.85
CA PRO A 473 36.44 -7.43 -14.25
C PRO A 473 35.41 -6.29 -14.41
N PRO A 474 35.68 -5.26 -15.24
CA PRO A 474 34.76 -4.14 -15.40
C PRO A 474 33.37 -4.68 -15.68
N VAL A 475 32.43 -4.40 -14.77
CA VAL A 475 31.03 -4.81 -14.92
C VAL A 475 30.61 -4.32 -16.30
N HIS A 476 30.23 -5.25 -17.19
CA HIS A 476 29.86 -4.92 -18.55
C HIS A 476 28.83 -3.79 -18.53
N SER A 477 29.01 -2.78 -19.38
CA SER A 477 28.06 -1.67 -19.44
C SER A 477 26.66 -2.22 -19.64
N HIS A 478 25.69 -1.73 -18.86
CA HIS A 478 24.31 -2.22 -18.92
C HIS A 478 23.77 -2.19 -20.37
N LEU A 479 24.23 -1.23 -21.19
CA LEU A 479 23.85 -1.12 -22.60
C LEU A 479 24.25 -2.35 -23.44
N MET A 480 25.43 -2.93 -23.21
CA MET A 480 25.87 -4.12 -23.94
C MET A 480 25.00 -5.33 -23.62
N SER A 481 24.51 -5.44 -22.38
CA SER A 481 23.60 -6.53 -21.99
C SER A 481 22.24 -6.43 -22.66
N VAL A 482 21.72 -5.20 -22.84
CA VAL A 482 20.39 -4.96 -23.38
C VAL A 482 20.39 -4.91 -24.93
N LEU A 483 21.36 -4.23 -25.52
CA LEU A 483 21.44 -4.05 -26.98
C LEU A 483 22.38 -5.02 -27.68
N GLY A 484 23.35 -5.59 -26.97
CA GLY A 484 24.50 -6.23 -27.60
C GLY A 484 25.44 -5.19 -28.24
N PRO A 485 26.35 -5.63 -29.14
CA PRO A 485 27.20 -4.71 -29.90
C PRO A 485 26.33 -3.69 -30.65
N THR A 486 26.52 -2.41 -30.39
CA THR A 486 25.72 -1.32 -30.99
C THR A 486 26.58 -0.12 -31.39
N ALA A 487 26.23 0.52 -32.51
CA ALA A 487 26.83 1.76 -32.97
C ALA A 487 26.21 3.01 -32.32
N LEU A 488 25.30 2.85 -31.36
CA LEU A 488 24.62 3.96 -30.68
C LEU A 488 25.58 5.03 -30.11
N PRO A 489 26.65 4.69 -29.38
CA PRO A 489 27.58 5.70 -28.85
C PRO A 489 28.33 6.48 -29.92
N LEU A 490 28.48 5.89 -31.12
CA LEU A 490 29.21 6.48 -32.25
C LEU A 490 28.31 7.36 -33.13
N THR A 491 27.00 7.10 -33.11
CA THR A 491 26.01 7.75 -33.99
C THR A 491 25.18 8.79 -33.27
N HIS A 492 25.08 8.71 -31.94
CA HIS A 492 24.28 9.59 -31.11
C HIS A 492 25.12 10.25 -30.01
N LYS A 493 24.64 11.38 -29.52
CA LYS A 493 25.16 12.13 -28.37
C LYS A 493 23.99 12.63 -27.54
N THR A 494 24.27 13.16 -26.35
CA THR A 494 23.24 13.82 -25.54
C THR A 494 22.89 15.20 -26.12
N GLY A 495 21.62 15.55 -26.02
CA GLY A 495 21.07 16.84 -26.42
C GLY A 495 20.58 17.63 -25.21
N ILE A 496 19.28 17.89 -25.18
CA ILE A 496 18.64 18.61 -24.08
C ILE A 496 18.62 17.78 -22.81
N VAL A 497 18.94 18.41 -21.69
CA VAL A 497 18.84 17.84 -20.34
C VAL A 497 17.81 18.65 -19.56
N GLU A 498 16.72 18.00 -19.17
CA GLU A 498 15.56 18.63 -18.54
C GLU A 498 15.16 17.88 -17.27
N LYS A 499 15.03 18.60 -16.15
CA LYS A 499 14.36 18.09 -14.94
C LYS A 499 12.94 18.62 -14.90
N SER A 500 11.95 17.73 -15.00
CA SER A 500 10.54 18.13 -14.99
C SER A 500 9.59 17.00 -14.65
N THR A 501 8.36 17.37 -14.27
CA THR A 501 7.26 16.41 -14.13
C THR A 501 6.51 16.27 -15.44
N ARG A 502 6.36 15.03 -15.90
CA ARG A 502 5.66 14.72 -17.15
C ARG A 502 4.61 13.63 -16.94
N ARG A 503 3.51 13.74 -17.68
CA ARG A 503 2.37 12.82 -17.70
C ARG A 503 2.51 11.80 -18.81
N ILE A 504 2.23 10.54 -18.52
CA ILE A 504 2.14 9.48 -19.53
C ILE A 504 0.89 9.71 -20.38
N LYS A 505 1.10 10.13 -21.62
CA LYS A 505 0.03 10.39 -22.59
C LYS A 505 -0.36 9.14 -23.37
N ALA A 506 0.63 8.39 -23.83
CA ALA A 506 0.42 7.19 -24.63
C ALA A 506 1.60 6.23 -24.50
N ILE A 507 1.33 4.93 -24.66
CA ILE A 507 2.33 3.88 -24.69
C ILE A 507 2.21 3.15 -26.02
N HIS A 508 3.31 3.08 -26.76
CA HIS A 508 3.40 2.38 -28.03
C HIS A 508 4.33 1.18 -27.88
N LEU A 509 3.75 -0.01 -27.93
CA LEU A 509 4.51 -1.26 -27.98
C LEU A 509 5.41 -1.31 -29.24
N PRO A 510 6.55 -2.00 -29.18
CA PRO A 510 7.37 -2.25 -30.35
C PRO A 510 6.54 -3.04 -31.40
N PRO A 511 6.81 -2.82 -32.70
CA PRO A 511 6.16 -3.61 -33.74
C PRO A 511 6.48 -5.10 -33.54
N PRO A 512 5.51 -6.01 -33.79
CA PRO A 512 5.79 -7.44 -33.70
C PRO A 512 6.95 -7.77 -34.63
N ILE A 513 7.97 -8.45 -34.08
CA ILE A 513 9.14 -8.88 -34.83
C ILE A 513 8.63 -9.83 -35.92
N ALA A 514 8.44 -9.30 -37.13
CA ALA A 514 8.21 -10.15 -38.27
C ALA A 514 9.45 -11.06 -38.37
N PRO A 515 9.30 -12.37 -38.63
CA PRO A 515 10.42 -13.26 -38.93
C PRO A 515 10.98 -12.88 -40.30
N SER A 516 11.58 -11.69 -40.41
CA SER A 516 12.33 -11.29 -41.58
C SER A 516 13.61 -12.10 -41.57
N ALA A 517 13.86 -12.75 -42.70
CA ALA A 517 15.00 -13.64 -42.91
C ALA A 517 16.30 -12.94 -42.47
N SER A 518 16.90 -13.47 -41.40
CA SER A 518 18.30 -13.30 -40.98
C SER A 518 19.02 -12.13 -41.65
N SER A 519 18.93 -10.93 -41.06
CA SER A 519 19.79 -9.81 -41.42
C SER A 519 21.21 -10.06 -40.89
N SER A 520 21.90 -11.06 -41.43
CA SER A 520 23.33 -11.31 -41.22
C SER A 520 24.24 -10.25 -41.88
N GLN A 521 23.68 -9.07 -42.22
CA GLN A 521 24.39 -7.89 -42.71
C GLN A 521 24.40 -6.74 -41.68
N ALA A 522 24.17 -7.03 -40.40
CA ALA A 522 24.18 -6.02 -39.33
C ALA A 522 25.57 -5.52 -38.90
N ALA A 523 26.66 -5.92 -39.57
CA ALA A 523 28.00 -5.77 -39.00
C ALA A 523 28.75 -4.46 -39.33
N GLU A 524 28.34 -3.63 -40.30
CA GLU A 524 29.24 -2.53 -40.74
C GLU A 524 28.60 -1.17 -41.06
N CYS A 525 27.27 -0.98 -40.89
CA CYS A 525 26.69 0.33 -41.17
C CYS A 525 26.64 1.19 -39.89
N GLU A 526 27.54 2.18 -39.79
CA GLU A 526 27.49 3.31 -38.83
C GLU A 526 26.28 4.24 -39.09
N ASP A 527 25.18 3.73 -39.66
CA ASP A 527 24.00 4.51 -40.03
C ASP A 527 23.12 4.74 -38.81
N SER A 528 23.01 6.01 -38.39
CA SER A 528 22.12 6.43 -37.30
C SER A 528 20.66 6.01 -37.50
N GLY A 529 20.18 5.89 -38.74
CA GLY A 529 18.81 5.46 -39.04
C GLY A 529 18.57 3.99 -38.67
N ALA A 530 19.54 3.12 -38.94
CA ALA A 530 19.44 1.69 -38.60
C ALA A 530 19.46 1.47 -37.08
N VAL A 531 20.24 2.28 -36.36
CA VAL A 531 20.27 2.25 -34.88
C VAL A 531 18.90 2.62 -34.31
N GLU A 532 18.28 3.70 -34.80
CA GLU A 532 16.94 4.11 -34.35
C GLU A 532 15.84 3.08 -34.67
N GLU A 533 15.89 2.45 -35.84
CA GLU A 533 14.95 1.38 -36.20
C GLU A 533 15.08 0.18 -35.26
N GLU A 534 16.30 -0.19 -34.88
CA GLU A 534 16.53 -1.26 -33.91
C GLU A 534 16.03 -0.89 -32.50
N LEU A 535 16.20 0.37 -32.08
CA LEU A 535 15.62 0.87 -30.83
C LEU A 535 14.08 0.78 -30.85
N GLU A 536 13.42 1.22 -31.94
CA GLU A 536 11.96 1.11 -32.08
C GLU A 536 11.46 -0.34 -32.11
N ARG A 537 12.28 -1.27 -32.60
CA ARG A 537 11.95 -2.70 -32.69
C ARG A 537 12.04 -3.41 -31.34
N ARG A 538 12.93 -2.97 -30.45
CA ARG A 538 13.18 -3.63 -29.15
C ARG A 538 12.42 -3.02 -28.00
N PHE A 539 12.27 -1.70 -27.98
CA PHE A 539 11.75 -0.98 -26.82
C PHE A 539 10.34 -0.46 -27.05
N ALA A 540 9.60 -0.35 -25.96
CA ALA A 540 8.37 0.41 -25.97
C ALA A 540 8.68 1.91 -25.99
N ARG A 541 7.79 2.68 -26.60
CA ARG A 541 7.89 4.14 -26.66
C ARG A 541 6.77 4.74 -25.82
N VAL A 542 7.15 5.45 -24.77
CA VAL A 542 6.21 6.15 -23.89
C VAL A 542 6.22 7.62 -24.25
N VAL A 543 5.09 8.14 -24.72
CA VAL A 543 4.92 9.56 -25.02
C VAL A 543 4.54 10.27 -23.73
N LEU A 544 5.39 11.20 -23.32
CA LEU A 544 5.22 11.99 -22.11
C LEU A 544 4.91 13.44 -22.46
N GLU A 545 3.80 13.97 -21.96
CA GLU A 545 3.46 15.39 -22.09
C GLU A 545 3.80 16.16 -20.81
N PRO A 546 4.07 17.46 -20.89
CA PRO A 546 4.33 18.27 -19.70
C PRO A 546 3.15 18.25 -18.73
N TRP A 547 3.43 18.04 -17.44
CA TRP A 547 2.38 18.07 -16.41
C TRP A 547 2.13 19.52 -15.98
N VAL A 548 1.44 20.28 -16.82
CA VAL A 548 1.14 21.71 -16.58
C VAL A 548 -0.12 21.83 -15.71
N GLY A 549 -0.05 22.57 -14.60
CA GLY A 549 -1.19 22.85 -13.73
C GLY A 549 -0.81 23.34 -12.34
N ASP A 550 -1.82 23.36 -11.46
CA ASP A 550 -1.81 23.88 -10.08
C ASP A 550 -0.99 23.02 -9.09
N ARG A 551 0.30 22.77 -9.35
CA ARG A 551 1.13 21.91 -8.49
C ARG A 551 2.51 22.51 -8.21
N PRO A 552 2.71 23.08 -7.02
CA PRO A 552 3.99 23.70 -6.66
C PRO A 552 5.15 22.71 -6.48
N GLU A 553 4.93 21.47 -6.01
CA GLU A 553 6.05 20.54 -5.70
C GLU A 553 6.90 20.13 -6.90
N ALA A 554 6.28 19.95 -8.06
CA ALA A 554 6.97 19.53 -9.28
C ALA A 554 7.97 20.58 -9.78
N GLY A 555 7.84 21.83 -9.31
CA GLY A 555 8.52 22.98 -9.85
C GLY A 555 8.15 23.26 -11.32
N ALA A 556 8.53 24.44 -11.80
CA ALA A 556 8.58 24.64 -13.25
C ALA A 556 9.68 23.74 -13.85
N PRO A 557 9.56 23.29 -15.11
CA PRO A 557 10.62 22.53 -15.77
C PRO A 557 11.95 23.29 -15.75
N ILE A 558 13.01 22.62 -15.32
CA ILE A 558 14.36 23.18 -15.19
C ILE A 558 15.25 22.58 -16.27
N ILE A 559 15.94 23.42 -17.02
CA ILE A 559 16.92 23.02 -18.02
C ILE A 559 18.30 23.08 -17.40
N ARG A 560 19.02 21.95 -17.46
CA ARG A 560 20.33 21.83 -16.82
C ARG A 560 21.43 22.49 -17.65
N THR A 561 22.49 22.89 -16.98
CA THR A 561 23.67 23.53 -17.60
C THR A 561 24.43 22.59 -18.54
N THR A 562 24.26 21.28 -18.37
CA THR A 562 24.82 20.21 -19.24
C THR A 562 24.07 20.04 -20.56
N SER A 563 22.94 20.73 -20.74
CA SER A 563 22.10 20.69 -21.95
C SER A 563 22.83 21.24 -23.19
N GLN A 564 22.79 20.52 -24.31
CA GLN A 564 23.47 20.87 -25.58
C GLN A 564 22.50 21.19 -26.74
N GLY A 565 21.23 21.46 -26.47
CA GLY A 565 20.20 21.69 -27.51
C GLY A 565 19.56 23.07 -27.47
N ASP A 566 18.90 23.45 -28.57
CA ASP A 566 18.09 24.66 -28.65
C ASP A 566 16.82 24.52 -27.79
N VAL A 567 16.69 25.40 -26.79
CA VAL A 567 15.55 25.47 -25.86
C VAL A 567 14.79 26.77 -26.04
N TYR A 568 13.48 26.75 -25.80
CA TYR A 568 12.61 27.89 -26.00
C TYR A 568 12.99 29.05 -25.05
N PRO A 569 13.10 30.30 -25.55
CA PRO A 569 13.41 31.46 -24.70
C PRO A 569 12.39 31.63 -23.55
N GLY A 570 12.87 31.96 -22.36
CA GLY A 570 12.06 32.04 -21.13
C GLY A 570 11.98 30.75 -20.32
N SER A 571 12.57 29.64 -20.80
CA SER A 571 12.69 28.42 -19.99
C SER A 571 13.63 28.64 -18.81
N GLN A 572 13.31 28.08 -17.65
CA GLN A 572 14.12 28.21 -16.43
C GLN A 572 15.37 27.33 -16.51
N LEU A 573 16.51 27.90 -16.11
CA LEU A 573 17.79 27.22 -16.00
C LEU A 573 18.06 26.81 -14.56
N GLU A 574 18.90 25.78 -14.36
CA GLU A 574 19.28 25.26 -13.04
C GLU A 574 19.85 26.32 -12.09
N GLY A 575 20.50 27.37 -12.62
CA GLY A 575 20.99 28.51 -11.82
C GLY A 575 19.95 29.59 -11.51
N GLY A 576 18.66 29.34 -11.74
CA GLY A 576 17.57 30.33 -11.57
C GLY A 576 17.48 31.38 -12.68
N GLY A 577 18.44 31.38 -13.62
CA GLY A 577 18.36 32.19 -14.84
C GLY A 577 17.25 31.73 -15.78
N ILE A 578 16.96 32.55 -16.78
CA ILE A 578 16.05 32.21 -17.89
C ILE A 578 16.86 32.14 -19.18
N VAL A 579 16.48 31.25 -20.10
CA VAL A 579 17.08 31.21 -21.44
C VAL A 579 16.75 32.52 -22.18
N GLU A 580 17.77 33.34 -22.42
CA GLU A 580 17.64 34.58 -23.21
C GLU A 580 17.64 34.28 -24.71
N GLY A 581 16.87 35.06 -25.48
CA GLY A 581 16.87 34.98 -26.94
C GLY A 581 15.58 35.46 -27.58
N ASP A 582 15.66 35.75 -28.88
CA ASP A 582 14.47 36.05 -29.68
C ASP A 582 13.65 34.79 -29.91
N ILE A 583 12.32 34.96 -29.96
CA ILE A 583 11.39 33.86 -30.26
C ILE A 583 11.79 33.25 -31.60
N PRO A 584 12.15 31.94 -31.64
CA PRO A 584 12.59 31.30 -32.86
C PRO A 584 11.47 31.34 -33.91
N PRO A 585 11.80 31.44 -35.21
CA PRO A 585 10.80 31.33 -36.27
C PRO A 585 10.01 30.03 -36.13
N PRO A 586 8.71 29.99 -36.44
CA PRO A 586 7.86 28.82 -36.27
C PRO A 586 8.33 27.57 -37.05
N GLU A 587 9.23 27.76 -38.02
CA GLU A 587 9.86 26.69 -38.79
C GLU A 587 10.99 25.98 -38.02
N LYS A 588 11.69 26.69 -37.12
CA LYS A 588 12.76 26.11 -36.28
C LYS A 588 12.09 25.45 -35.09
N LYS A 589 12.15 24.12 -35.04
CA LYS A 589 11.64 23.34 -33.91
C LYS A 589 12.61 23.48 -32.76
N VAL A 590 12.20 24.27 -31.79
CA VAL A 590 12.89 24.48 -30.52
C VAL A 590 12.07 23.79 -29.44
N HIS A 591 12.74 23.14 -28.49
CA HIS A 591 12.07 22.41 -27.42
C HIS A 591 11.52 23.39 -26.38
N ASP A 592 10.21 23.38 -26.18
CA ASP A 592 9.50 24.10 -25.12
C ASP A 592 9.14 23.10 -24.01
N PRO A 593 9.78 23.14 -22.83
CA PRO A 593 9.54 22.19 -21.75
C PRO A 593 8.09 22.18 -21.24
N LEU A 594 7.35 23.28 -21.42
CA LEU A 594 5.97 23.43 -20.96
C LEU A 594 4.94 22.92 -21.98
N LYS A 595 5.34 22.70 -23.24
CA LYS A 595 4.41 22.28 -24.31
C LYS A 595 4.83 21.04 -25.08
N SER A 596 6.13 20.76 -25.12
CA SER A 596 6.69 19.73 -26.00
C SER A 596 6.49 18.36 -25.37
N GLU A 597 5.95 17.44 -26.17
CA GLU A 597 5.95 16.02 -25.84
C GLU A 597 7.34 15.43 -26.05
N ILE A 598 7.73 14.50 -25.18
CA ILE A 598 8.95 13.71 -25.34
C ILE A 598 8.59 12.24 -25.54
N THR A 599 9.42 11.50 -26.26
CA THR A 599 9.24 10.05 -26.46
C THR A 599 10.33 9.30 -25.71
N LEU A 600 9.98 8.76 -24.56
CA LEU A 600 10.86 7.96 -23.72
C LEU A 600 10.96 6.53 -24.28
N LEU A 601 12.16 6.00 -24.38
CA LEU A 601 12.40 4.58 -24.65
C LEU A 601 12.44 3.82 -23.33
N VAL A 602 11.65 2.75 -23.21
CA VAL A 602 11.61 1.91 -22.01
C VAL A 602 11.60 0.43 -22.37
N GLU A 603 12.12 -0.38 -21.47
CA GLU A 603 11.99 -1.84 -21.53
C GLU A 603 10.53 -2.31 -21.49
N LEU A 604 10.26 -3.44 -22.14
CA LEU A 604 8.93 -4.04 -22.21
C LEU A 604 8.36 -4.40 -20.83
N SER A 605 9.23 -4.81 -19.90
CA SER A 605 8.87 -5.10 -18.50
C SER A 605 8.30 -3.88 -17.76
N MET A 606 8.62 -2.66 -18.20
CA MET A 606 8.12 -1.42 -17.60
C MET A 606 6.71 -1.07 -18.08
N VAL A 607 6.25 -1.62 -19.21
CA VAL A 607 4.95 -1.23 -19.79
C VAL A 607 3.80 -1.54 -18.86
N ASP A 608 3.85 -2.67 -18.15
CA ASP A 608 2.76 -3.13 -17.28
C ASP A 608 2.64 -2.30 -15.99
N ILE A 609 3.70 -1.59 -15.59
CA ILE A 609 3.68 -0.72 -14.42
C ILE A 609 3.45 0.76 -14.75
N MET A 610 3.49 1.13 -16.03
CA MET A 610 3.28 2.50 -16.48
C MET A 610 1.83 2.70 -16.92
N GLY A 611 1.04 3.42 -16.11
CA GLY A 611 -0.35 3.76 -16.43
C GLY A 611 -0.49 5.06 -17.22
N VAL A 612 -1.32 5.08 -18.26
CA VAL A 612 -1.71 6.32 -18.94
C VAL A 612 -2.39 7.27 -17.95
N GLY A 613 -1.96 8.52 -17.94
CA GLY A 613 -2.41 9.54 -16.99
C GLY A 613 -1.52 9.69 -15.75
N MET A 614 -0.72 8.67 -15.40
CA MET A 614 0.24 8.77 -14.30
C MET A 614 1.40 9.71 -14.66
N GLY A 615 2.06 10.25 -13.64
CA GLY A 615 3.12 11.24 -13.76
C GLY A 615 4.46 10.70 -13.25
N VAL A 616 5.54 11.24 -13.81
CA VAL A 616 6.90 10.99 -13.34
C VAL A 616 7.65 12.31 -13.29
N LEU A 617 8.24 12.62 -12.14
CA LEU A 617 9.25 13.66 -11.97
C LEU A 617 10.62 13.00 -12.14
N ALA A 618 11.39 13.44 -13.13
CA ALA A 618 12.68 12.86 -13.45
C ALA A 618 13.60 13.84 -14.18
N THR A 619 14.86 13.43 -14.33
CA THR A 619 15.83 14.04 -15.26
C THR A 619 15.78 13.31 -16.61
N TRP A 620 15.32 14.01 -17.63
CA TRP A 620 15.15 13.55 -19.00
C TRP A 620 16.32 13.98 -19.86
N ILE A 621 16.86 13.06 -20.66
CA ILE A 621 17.96 13.36 -21.59
C ILE A 621 17.56 12.99 -23.01
N GLN A 622 17.69 13.96 -23.92
CA GLN A 622 17.46 13.76 -25.34
C GLN A 622 18.63 13.02 -26.00
N LEU A 623 18.33 12.02 -26.82
CA LEU A 623 19.27 11.41 -27.75
C LEU A 623 19.24 12.17 -29.08
N VAL A 624 20.40 12.70 -29.47
CA VAL A 624 20.57 13.50 -30.69
C VAL A 624 21.59 12.85 -31.61
N LYS A 625 21.30 12.76 -32.91
CA LYS A 625 22.23 12.25 -33.91
C LYS A 625 23.47 13.13 -34.01
N GLN A 626 24.64 12.52 -34.14
CA GLN A 626 25.88 13.26 -34.39
C GLN A 626 25.91 13.71 -35.86
N GLU A 627 25.74 15.01 -36.10
CA GLU A 627 25.89 15.59 -37.44
C GLU A 627 27.38 15.57 -37.84
N GLY A 628 27.75 14.76 -38.85
CA GLY A 628 29.10 14.88 -39.45
C GLY A 628 29.79 13.59 -39.92
N LYS A 629 29.30 12.39 -39.55
CA LYS A 629 29.95 11.13 -39.98
C LYS A 629 29.43 10.57 -41.31
N ASP A 630 28.25 10.97 -41.76
CA ASP A 630 27.72 10.56 -43.08
C ASP A 630 28.41 11.27 -44.28
N GLY A 631 29.42 12.11 -43.99
CA GLY A 631 30.16 12.94 -44.92
C GLY A 631 31.29 12.24 -45.65
N GLY A 632 31.06 11.03 -46.17
CA GLY A 632 31.92 10.44 -47.20
C GLY A 632 31.90 11.32 -48.45
N ALA A 633 33.00 12.05 -48.67
CA ALA A 633 33.21 12.97 -49.78
C ALA A 633 32.82 12.34 -51.15
N GLY A 634 31.77 12.87 -51.79
CA GLY A 634 31.50 12.62 -53.23
C GLY A 634 30.11 12.07 -53.60
N GLY A 635 29.25 11.76 -52.64
CA GLY A 635 27.92 11.21 -52.92
C GLY A 635 26.92 12.23 -53.49
N LYS A 636 26.53 12.05 -54.76
CA LYS A 636 25.47 12.77 -55.51
C LYS A 636 24.31 13.24 -54.60
N LYS A 637 23.97 14.54 -54.67
CA LYS A 637 22.77 15.17 -54.09
C LYS A 637 21.52 14.32 -54.34
N LYS A 638 21.19 13.42 -53.41
CA LYS A 638 19.93 12.65 -53.45
C LYS A 638 18.78 13.64 -53.23
N LYS A 639 17.84 13.59 -54.15
CA LYS A 639 16.66 14.45 -54.25
C LYS A 639 15.92 14.43 -52.89
N LYS A 640 15.85 15.59 -52.22
CA LYS A 640 15.13 15.83 -50.96
C LYS A 640 13.72 15.23 -51.06
N SER A 641 13.51 14.03 -50.51
CA SER A 641 12.17 13.45 -50.43
C SER A 641 11.39 14.29 -49.42
N LYS A 642 10.25 14.82 -49.87
CA LYS A 642 9.44 15.83 -49.18
C LYS A 642 8.54 15.21 -48.09
N SER A 643 9.02 14.21 -47.35
CA SER A 643 8.28 13.67 -46.20
C SER A 643 8.70 14.43 -44.95
N SER A 644 7.97 15.50 -44.64
CA SER A 644 8.14 16.37 -43.48
C SER A 644 7.77 15.70 -42.15
N LYS A 645 8.21 14.47 -41.91
CA LYS A 645 8.19 13.93 -40.56
C LYS A 645 9.43 14.45 -39.86
N VAL A 646 9.18 15.40 -38.98
CA VAL A 646 10.05 15.82 -37.89
C VAL A 646 10.87 14.63 -37.40
N PRO A 647 12.20 14.72 -37.34
CA PRO A 647 13.01 13.68 -36.69
C PRO A 647 12.46 13.48 -35.29
N LYS A 648 11.99 12.27 -34.98
CA LYS A 648 11.55 11.92 -33.64
C LYS A 648 12.80 11.84 -32.78
N GLY A 649 13.02 12.80 -31.89
CA GLY A 649 14.06 12.68 -30.88
C GLY A 649 13.59 11.69 -29.81
N TYR A 650 14.38 10.67 -29.54
CA TYR A 650 14.17 9.79 -28.39
C TYR A 650 14.77 10.39 -27.13
N TRP A 651 14.23 9.98 -26.00
CA TRP A 651 14.67 10.38 -24.68
C TRP A 651 14.89 9.15 -23.81
N TYR A 652 15.77 9.28 -22.83
CA TYR A 652 15.94 8.32 -21.75
C TYR A 652 15.88 9.02 -20.39
N MET A 653 15.67 8.23 -19.34
CA MET A 653 15.47 8.72 -17.97
C MET A 653 16.72 8.46 -17.14
N GLU A 654 17.47 9.50 -16.81
CA GLU A 654 18.69 9.32 -16.02
C GLU A 654 18.42 9.06 -14.54
N GLU A 655 17.46 9.79 -13.98
CA GLU A 655 17.14 9.80 -12.56
C GLU A 655 15.64 9.96 -12.38
N ALA A 656 14.99 8.98 -11.74
CA ALA A 656 13.60 9.07 -11.32
C ALA A 656 13.54 9.63 -9.90
N LEU A 657 12.85 10.76 -9.71
CA LEU A 657 12.74 11.40 -8.40
C LEU A 657 11.41 11.06 -7.72
N MET A 658 10.33 10.99 -8.50
CA MET A 658 9.00 10.70 -7.95
C MET A 658 8.07 10.13 -9.02
N SER A 659 7.34 9.08 -8.66
CA SER A 659 6.17 8.59 -9.39
C SER A 659 4.89 9.16 -8.78
N ILE A 660 3.97 9.58 -9.63
CA ILE A 660 2.78 10.34 -9.28
C ILE A 660 1.54 9.66 -9.87
N PRO A 661 0.47 9.39 -9.11
CA PRO A 661 -0.76 8.84 -9.67
C PRO A 661 -1.51 9.89 -10.52
N SER A 662 -2.40 9.46 -11.41
CA SER A 662 -3.16 10.33 -12.30
C SER A 662 -4.05 11.34 -11.57
N PHE A 663 -4.54 10.94 -10.40
CA PHE A 663 -5.42 11.72 -9.52
C PHE A 663 -4.68 12.50 -8.43
N TYR A 664 -3.33 12.61 -8.49
CA TYR A 664 -2.54 13.39 -7.53
C TYR A 664 -3.27 14.68 -7.17
N THR A 665 -3.25 15.21 -5.96
CA THR A 665 -3.73 16.58 -5.65
C THR A 665 -2.94 17.08 -4.46
N GLN A 666 -2.36 18.27 -4.59
CA GLN A 666 -1.62 18.89 -3.49
C GLN A 666 -2.57 19.71 -2.63
N GLU A 667 -2.35 19.71 -1.32
CA GLU A 667 -2.97 20.64 -0.40
C GLU A 667 -2.41 22.04 -0.70
N LYS A 668 -3.19 22.84 -1.43
CA LYS A 668 -2.95 24.28 -1.42
C LYS A 668 -3.40 24.78 -0.07
N LEU A 669 -2.46 25.06 0.82
CA LEU A 669 -2.72 25.96 1.95
C LEU A 669 -3.39 27.20 1.33
N ALA A 670 -4.60 27.50 1.76
CA ALA A 670 -5.28 28.71 1.34
C ALA A 670 -4.52 29.87 1.98
N GLU A 671 -3.53 30.41 1.26
CA GLU A 671 -2.86 31.68 1.60
C GLU A 671 -3.82 32.87 1.52
#